data_AF-A0A5C6Q1Q2-F1
#
_entry.id   AF-A0A5C6Q1Q2-F1
#
_cell.length_a   1.000
_cell.length_b   1.000
_cell.length_c   1.000
_cell.angle_alpha   90.00
_cell.angle_beta   90.00
_cell.angle_gamma   90.00
#
_symmetry.space_group_name_H-M   'P 1'
#
loop_
_entity.id
_entity.type
_entity.pdbx_description
1 polymer ?
#
loop_
_entity_poly.entity_id
_entity_poly.type
_entity_poly.pdbx_seq_one_letter_code
_entity_poly.pdbx_strand_id
1 'polypeptide(L)'
;MAPSTHSSETRASPRGAAPAPGDYLADTGPGTGRRSPARSWLHTDAPTLSLDGEWAFRLLPGAPGTPGGRGVLPEGEPVDGVGDPDLDDSSWQSIAVPSHWVLTGDGERGAPIYTNVQFPFPTEPPFVPDANPTGDHRRRFDLPDSFDGAERVLLRFDGVESRYAVWVNGVHVGIGVGSRLAQELDVTDAVRPGENVIAVRVHQWSASSYVEDQDQWWLPGIFRSVTLQARPVGGLDDVWLRTSWHGTAGETAGGATIVPEVTAAPDSFPVTLAVPELGVDVTWATAADIAPVELPEGVEPWSAETPRLYDATVSSAHGAEVVTLRLGFRTVRIDGDLFTVNGRRVVFHGVNRHETHPDRGRVFDEEWARRDLLQMKQFNVNAIRTSHYPPHPRLLDLADELGFWVVLECDLETHGFERDAWTENPSDDAAWHDAYVDRMVRTVERDKNHPSIVMWSLGNEAGTGRNLAAMAAWTHARDTGRPVHYEGDYTGAYTDVYSRMYSFVDETRAIGSGDESVQLLGCTPAEAARQRSKPFLLCEYVHAMGNGPGAIDEYEALVDEFPRLHGGFVWEWRDHGLRHRTADGTEFFAYGGDFGEVVHDSNFVMDGMVLSDDTPSPGLYEWAQVVAPIRVTLAAGEAGSADDGAEALVTVANLRHSADASDVVIRLTVEHDGEEALVADLPVAGVGDDALAAGETVVLAVPGLPVATSGETWATVRVVTAADAEWAPAGHVIATAQLELTPAAAVRRAPSTLRPGVPGAAGDRLAGASSGRLDLGPASFVDGRLVTLAGRPVDGPRLELWRAPTDNDQGRGWVPRDRDVDVMRDRHRADQYLVGVLPSAETTWLRLGLDRMTPRVEQVTATDSQVHVRTRWAAADARQAVTVDERWSLEGGELWLALDLVPTAGWDTSWPRVGVRLDLPTDVATASWFGTGPHESYPDSRHAAVVGRYTAAVDDLVVEYARPQESGHRSDLRSLDLTAADGRDWLRVDAVGDELGRLPGFTLRRHTAQQVDAARHPHELPEPDHTYLWLDAAQNGLGSRACGPDVSAPHVLRPSARSMRLRLTALG
;
A
#
# COMPACT_ATOMS: atom_id res chain seq x y z
N MET A 1 -56.64 -28.41 -23.25
CA MET A 1 -57.82 -28.25 -22.37
C MET A 1 -57.38 -27.45 -21.16
N ALA A 2 -58.20 -26.49 -20.77
CA ALA A 2 -57.93 -25.46 -19.77
C ALA A 2 -57.60 -26.01 -18.36
N PRO A 3 -56.91 -25.23 -17.52
CA PRO A 3 -56.41 -25.63 -16.20
C PRO A 3 -57.46 -25.44 -15.09
N SER A 4 -57.37 -26.24 -14.04
CA SER A 4 -58.15 -26.09 -12.80
C SER A 4 -57.34 -25.33 -11.75
N THR A 5 -57.93 -24.25 -11.27
CA THR A 5 -57.44 -23.39 -10.18
C THR A 5 -57.67 -24.03 -8.82
N HIS A 6 -56.64 -24.04 -7.97
CA HIS A 6 -56.81 -24.13 -6.52
C HIS A 6 -56.02 -23.01 -5.85
N SER A 7 -56.78 -22.11 -5.21
CA SER A 7 -56.36 -21.08 -4.29
C SER A 7 -55.93 -21.70 -2.96
N SER A 8 -54.79 -21.29 -2.42
CA SER A 8 -54.48 -21.44 -1.01
C SER A 8 -54.09 -20.09 -0.42
N GLU A 9 -54.87 -19.69 0.58
CA GLU A 9 -54.80 -18.46 1.35
C GLU A 9 -53.42 -18.27 2.00
N THR A 10 -52.85 -17.07 1.81
CA THR A 10 -51.71 -16.56 2.55
C THR A 10 -52.13 -16.26 3.99
N ARG A 11 -51.67 -17.09 4.94
CA ARG A 11 -51.67 -16.72 6.36
C ARG A 11 -50.54 -15.71 6.60
N ALA A 12 -50.93 -14.49 6.97
CA ALA A 12 -50.03 -13.55 7.61
C ALA A 12 -49.51 -14.16 8.92
N SER A 13 -48.19 -14.32 9.03
CA SER A 13 -47.53 -14.71 10.27
C SER A 13 -47.45 -13.50 11.20
N PRO A 14 -47.78 -13.64 12.50
CA PRO A 14 -47.70 -12.55 13.45
C PRO A 14 -46.24 -12.22 13.77
N ARG A 15 -45.98 -10.94 14.03
CA ARG A 15 -44.71 -10.37 14.52
C ARG A 15 -44.03 -11.31 15.51
N GLY A 16 -42.83 -11.79 15.14
CA GLY A 16 -42.08 -12.78 15.89
C GLY A 16 -41.62 -12.29 17.25
N ALA A 17 -41.80 -13.15 18.26
CA ALA A 17 -41.13 -13.04 19.55
C ALA A 17 -39.61 -13.16 19.35
N ALA A 18 -38.84 -12.51 20.24
CA ALA A 18 -37.37 -12.57 20.23
C ALA A 18 -36.87 -14.03 20.24
N PRO A 19 -35.87 -14.39 19.41
CA PRO A 19 -35.26 -15.71 19.44
C PRO A 19 -34.60 -15.98 20.80
N ALA A 20 -34.51 -17.25 21.18
CA ALA A 20 -33.90 -17.66 22.45
C ALA A 20 -32.38 -17.32 22.46
N PRO A 21 -31.77 -17.07 23.64
CA PRO A 21 -30.42 -16.50 23.81
C PRO A 21 -29.20 -17.35 23.35
N GLY A 22 -29.39 -18.30 22.41
CA GLY A 22 -28.29 -18.99 21.70
C GLY A 22 -28.45 -19.03 20.18
N ASP A 23 -29.59 -18.55 19.64
CA ASP A 23 -29.92 -18.66 18.21
C ASP A 23 -29.37 -17.47 17.40
N TYR A 24 -29.14 -16.32 18.06
CA TYR A 24 -28.68 -15.11 17.38
C TYR A 24 -27.24 -15.19 16.87
N LEU A 25 -26.42 -16.18 17.25
CA LEU A 25 -25.04 -16.29 16.80
C LEU A 25 -24.93 -16.78 15.35
N ALA A 26 -25.87 -17.65 14.95
CA ALA A 26 -25.97 -18.25 13.62
C ALA A 26 -26.99 -17.53 12.71
N ASP A 27 -27.65 -16.47 13.21
CA ASP A 27 -28.61 -15.69 12.42
C ASP A 27 -27.92 -14.97 11.24
N THR A 28 -28.45 -15.10 10.03
CA THR A 28 -27.88 -14.47 8.82
C THR A 28 -28.45 -13.08 8.55
N GLY A 29 -29.28 -12.56 9.46
CA GLY A 29 -29.95 -11.28 9.33
C GLY A 29 -29.10 -10.08 9.77
N PRO A 30 -29.65 -8.86 9.60
CA PRO A 30 -28.94 -7.60 9.83
C PRO A 30 -28.85 -7.18 11.32
N GLY A 31 -29.06 -8.09 12.26
CA GLY A 31 -29.21 -7.77 13.69
C GLY A 31 -30.65 -7.43 14.08
N THR A 32 -30.91 -7.36 15.39
CA THR A 32 -32.28 -7.33 15.96
C THR A 32 -32.40 -6.37 17.15
N GLY A 33 -33.63 -6.17 17.65
CA GLY A 33 -33.91 -5.34 18.82
C GLY A 33 -34.32 -3.92 18.46
N ARG A 34 -33.99 -2.96 19.32
CA ARG A 34 -34.40 -1.54 19.22
C ARG A 34 -33.51 -0.74 18.27
N ARG A 35 -33.22 -1.27 17.08
CA ARG A 35 -32.37 -0.63 16.08
C ARG A 35 -33.00 0.67 15.57
N SER A 36 -32.23 1.75 15.59
CA SER A 36 -32.58 2.99 14.88
C SER A 36 -32.25 2.85 13.38
N PRO A 37 -33.00 3.51 12.47
CA PRO A 37 -32.61 3.61 11.06
C PRO A 37 -31.17 4.14 10.89
N ALA A 38 -30.48 3.68 9.86
CA ALA A 38 -29.17 4.22 9.50
C ALA A 38 -29.30 5.69 9.08
N ARG A 39 -28.33 6.51 9.47
CA ARG A 39 -28.28 7.95 9.21
C ARG A 39 -26.83 8.42 9.11
N SER A 40 -26.62 9.66 8.69
CA SER A 40 -25.30 10.27 8.61
C SER A 40 -24.63 10.34 9.97
N TRP A 41 -23.30 10.21 10.01
CA TRP A 41 -22.54 10.70 11.14
C TRP A 41 -22.45 12.23 11.03
N LEU A 42 -22.96 12.95 12.02
CA LEU A 42 -23.17 14.40 11.97
C LEU A 42 -22.53 15.09 13.18
N HIS A 43 -21.90 16.22 12.94
CA HIS A 43 -21.50 17.15 14.00
C HIS A 43 -22.73 17.93 14.44
N THR A 44 -23.25 17.63 15.63
CA THR A 44 -24.46 18.23 16.19
C THR A 44 -24.18 18.81 17.57
N ASP A 45 -24.90 19.86 17.94
CA ASP A 45 -24.89 20.42 19.29
C ASP A 45 -25.79 19.64 20.28
N ALA A 46 -26.47 18.59 19.81
CA ALA A 46 -27.25 17.69 20.64
C ALA A 46 -26.38 17.08 21.77
N PRO A 47 -26.86 17.06 23.02
CA PRO A 47 -26.08 16.55 24.15
C PRO A 47 -25.60 15.12 23.90
N THR A 48 -24.28 14.93 24.03
CA THR A 48 -23.61 13.65 23.79
C THR A 48 -22.75 13.28 24.99
N LEU A 49 -22.72 12.00 25.34
CA LEU A 49 -21.87 11.42 26.37
C LEU A 49 -21.05 10.29 25.75
N SER A 50 -19.72 10.41 25.74
CA SER A 50 -18.86 9.26 25.45
C SER A 50 -18.85 8.29 26.62
N LEU A 51 -18.95 7.01 26.30
CA LEU A 51 -18.81 5.90 27.24
C LEU A 51 -17.43 5.23 27.14
N ASP A 52 -16.52 5.77 26.32
CA ASP A 52 -15.14 5.32 26.22
C ASP A 52 -14.42 5.46 27.58
N GLY A 53 -13.41 4.63 27.79
CA GLY A 53 -12.64 4.55 29.03
C GLY A 53 -12.54 3.13 29.58
N GLU A 54 -12.35 3.00 30.89
CA GLU A 54 -12.18 1.70 31.54
C GLU A 54 -13.53 1.02 31.82
N TRP A 55 -13.68 -0.20 31.32
CA TRP A 55 -14.84 -1.08 31.51
C TRP A 55 -14.44 -2.31 32.32
N ALA A 56 -15.35 -2.86 33.11
CA ALA A 56 -15.17 -4.18 33.70
C ALA A 56 -15.27 -5.24 32.59
N PHE A 57 -14.36 -6.21 32.60
CA PHE A 57 -14.20 -7.18 31.53
C PHE A 57 -13.87 -8.57 32.05
N ARG A 58 -14.47 -9.57 31.41
CA ARG A 58 -14.03 -10.98 31.48
C ARG A 58 -14.08 -11.61 30.10
N LEU A 59 -13.16 -12.54 29.85
CA LEU A 59 -13.13 -13.35 28.65
C LEU A 59 -13.59 -14.78 28.95
N LEU A 60 -14.56 -15.26 28.20
CA LEU A 60 -15.05 -16.63 28.24
C LEU A 60 -14.51 -17.43 27.05
N PRO A 61 -14.16 -18.71 27.22
CA PRO A 61 -13.56 -19.53 26.15
C PRO A 61 -14.56 -19.99 25.09
N GLY A 62 -15.87 -19.76 25.29
CA GLY A 62 -16.94 -20.16 24.39
C GLY A 62 -18.21 -19.35 24.66
N ALA A 63 -19.15 -19.39 23.71
CA ALA A 63 -20.38 -18.61 23.77
C ALA A 63 -21.40 -19.24 24.75
N PRO A 64 -21.80 -18.58 25.84
CA PRO A 64 -22.78 -19.12 26.79
C PRO A 64 -24.12 -19.46 26.12
N GLY A 65 -24.77 -20.54 26.56
CA GLY A 65 -26.08 -20.97 26.04
C GLY A 65 -26.02 -21.86 24.80
N THR A 66 -24.89 -21.90 24.09
CA THR A 66 -24.65 -22.86 23.01
C THR A 66 -24.40 -24.29 23.53
N PRO A 67 -24.58 -25.34 22.72
CA PRO A 67 -24.23 -26.71 23.11
C PRO A 67 -22.76 -26.87 23.57
N GLY A 68 -21.81 -26.24 22.87
CA GLY A 68 -20.38 -26.25 23.21
C GLY A 68 -19.99 -25.32 24.36
N GLY A 69 -20.76 -24.25 24.59
CA GLY A 69 -20.54 -23.29 25.69
C GLY A 69 -21.15 -23.71 27.04
N ARG A 70 -21.49 -24.98 27.25
CA ARG A 70 -22.05 -25.44 28.52
C ARG A 70 -20.99 -25.40 29.62
N GLY A 71 -21.28 -24.69 30.72
CA GLY A 71 -20.40 -24.60 31.88
C GLY A 71 -19.27 -23.58 31.76
N VAL A 72 -19.28 -22.72 30.72
CA VAL A 72 -18.32 -21.60 30.62
C VAL A 72 -18.62 -20.46 31.61
N LEU A 73 -19.87 -20.37 32.07
CA LEU A 73 -20.30 -19.41 33.10
C LEU A 73 -20.12 -19.99 34.52
N PRO A 74 -19.91 -19.12 35.53
CA PRO A 74 -19.97 -19.51 36.94
C PRO A 74 -21.26 -20.26 37.31
N GLU A 75 -21.16 -21.16 38.30
CA GLU A 75 -22.33 -21.92 38.77
C GLU A 75 -23.44 -20.99 39.27
N GLY A 76 -24.64 -21.15 38.69
CA GLY A 76 -25.82 -20.36 39.05
C GLY A 76 -26.02 -19.07 38.25
N GLU A 77 -25.05 -18.66 37.42
CA GLU A 77 -25.22 -17.51 36.53
C GLU A 77 -26.07 -17.90 35.30
N PRO A 78 -27.18 -17.20 34.99
CA PRO A 78 -27.96 -17.46 33.78
C PRO A 78 -27.21 -16.97 32.53
N VAL A 79 -27.60 -17.47 31.35
CA VAL A 79 -26.98 -17.09 30.06
C VAL A 79 -26.93 -15.58 29.89
N ASP A 80 -28.04 -14.89 30.14
CA ASP A 80 -28.14 -13.42 30.04
C ASP A 80 -27.79 -12.69 31.34
N GLY A 81 -27.18 -13.39 32.31
CA GLY A 81 -26.88 -12.87 33.65
C GLY A 81 -25.95 -11.67 33.66
N VAL A 82 -25.11 -11.52 32.62
CA VAL A 82 -24.26 -10.34 32.42
C VAL A 82 -25.05 -9.02 32.36
N GLY A 83 -26.31 -9.08 31.89
CA GLY A 83 -27.20 -7.93 31.82
C GLY A 83 -27.79 -7.51 33.16
N ASP A 84 -27.79 -8.38 34.18
CA ASP A 84 -28.36 -8.09 35.50
C ASP A 84 -27.62 -6.90 36.14
N PRO A 85 -28.29 -5.78 36.48
CA PRO A 85 -27.62 -4.62 37.08
C PRO A 85 -26.98 -4.94 38.44
N ASP A 86 -27.48 -5.95 39.15
CA ASP A 86 -27.00 -6.35 40.48
C ASP A 86 -25.89 -7.43 40.42
N LEU A 87 -25.47 -7.87 39.22
CA LEU A 87 -24.35 -8.79 39.07
C LEU A 87 -23.07 -8.18 39.68
N ASP A 88 -22.43 -8.95 40.57
CA ASP A 88 -21.15 -8.60 41.19
C ASP A 88 -20.00 -8.83 40.20
N ASP A 89 -19.51 -7.74 39.62
CA ASP A 89 -18.35 -7.67 38.73
C ASP A 89 -17.09 -7.15 39.43
N SER A 90 -17.08 -7.05 40.76
CA SER A 90 -15.93 -6.49 41.50
C SER A 90 -14.63 -7.29 41.37
N SER A 91 -14.74 -8.56 40.93
CA SER A 91 -13.61 -9.45 40.66
C SER A 91 -13.15 -9.45 39.19
N TRP A 92 -13.86 -8.75 38.30
CA TRP A 92 -13.52 -8.70 36.89
C TRP A 92 -12.28 -7.83 36.67
N GLN A 93 -11.57 -8.11 35.59
CA GLN A 93 -10.46 -7.25 35.16
C GLN A 93 -11.01 -5.95 34.57
N SER A 94 -10.17 -4.93 34.39
CA SER A 94 -10.53 -3.77 33.57
C SER A 94 -9.98 -3.88 32.14
N ILE A 95 -10.66 -3.27 31.18
CA ILE A 95 -10.20 -3.10 29.81
C ILE A 95 -10.55 -1.69 29.34
N ALA A 96 -9.63 -1.08 28.59
CA ALA A 96 -9.92 0.16 27.87
C ALA A 96 -10.89 -0.12 26.72
N VAL A 97 -11.88 0.74 26.53
CA VAL A 97 -12.77 0.77 25.36
C VAL A 97 -12.63 2.16 24.75
N PRO A 98 -12.27 2.29 23.46
CA PRO A 98 -12.10 1.21 22.49
C PRO A 98 -10.79 0.41 22.62
N SER A 99 -10.84 -0.90 22.38
CA SER A 99 -9.67 -1.77 22.19
C SER A 99 -10.01 -3.10 21.52
N HIS A 100 -8.98 -3.80 21.04
CA HIS A 100 -9.04 -5.24 20.75
C HIS A 100 -8.49 -6.01 21.92
N TRP A 101 -9.26 -6.93 22.51
CA TRP A 101 -8.83 -7.55 23.77
C TRP A 101 -7.56 -8.40 23.60
N VAL A 102 -7.33 -8.96 22.40
CA VAL A 102 -6.15 -9.77 22.06
C VAL A 102 -4.85 -8.96 21.99
N LEU A 103 -4.94 -7.62 21.98
CA LEU A 103 -3.78 -6.71 22.04
C LEU A 103 -3.60 -6.13 23.45
N THR A 104 -4.34 -6.62 24.44
CA THR A 104 -4.27 -6.16 25.83
C THR A 104 -3.96 -7.31 26.78
N GLY A 105 -3.35 -7.00 27.93
CA GLY A 105 -3.09 -8.00 28.97
C GLY A 105 -2.04 -9.04 28.58
N ASP A 106 -1.02 -8.67 27.79
CA ASP A 106 0.16 -9.48 27.48
C ASP A 106 -0.14 -10.94 27.04
N GLY A 107 -1.17 -11.13 26.20
CA GLY A 107 -1.58 -12.43 25.67
C GLY A 107 -2.50 -13.26 26.59
N GLU A 108 -2.79 -12.80 27.81
CA GLU A 108 -3.73 -13.48 28.73
C GLU A 108 -5.17 -13.52 28.17
N ARG A 109 -5.48 -12.65 27.22
CA ARG A 109 -6.81 -12.49 26.60
C ARG A 109 -6.89 -13.13 25.22
N GLY A 110 -5.99 -14.06 24.90
CA GLY A 110 -5.84 -14.63 23.55
C GLY A 110 -4.86 -13.82 22.72
N ALA A 111 -4.76 -14.16 21.43
CA ALA A 111 -3.79 -13.57 20.52
C ALA A 111 -4.42 -13.23 19.16
N PRO A 112 -3.84 -12.28 18.42
CA PRO A 112 -4.18 -12.03 17.02
C PRO A 112 -4.06 -13.29 16.16
N ILE A 113 -4.84 -13.35 15.08
CA ILE A 113 -4.74 -14.40 14.06
C ILE A 113 -4.63 -13.70 12.71
N TYR A 114 -3.60 -13.99 11.92
CA TYR A 114 -3.52 -13.50 10.54
C TYR A 114 -3.82 -14.62 9.55
N THR A 115 -4.81 -14.41 8.71
CA THR A 115 -5.05 -15.21 7.50
C THR A 115 -5.34 -14.26 6.34
N ASN A 116 -4.92 -14.65 5.15
CA ASN A 116 -5.28 -13.97 3.91
C ASN A 116 -6.63 -14.51 3.43
N VAL A 117 -6.64 -15.53 2.54
CA VAL A 117 -7.87 -16.08 1.96
C VAL A 117 -8.57 -17.12 2.85
N GLN A 118 -7.82 -17.83 3.69
CA GLN A 118 -8.39 -18.97 4.41
C GLN A 118 -9.12 -18.53 5.67
N PHE A 119 -10.37 -18.95 5.84
CA PHE A 119 -11.02 -18.84 7.15
C PHE A 119 -10.22 -19.59 8.23
N PRO A 120 -10.07 -19.02 9.44
CA PRO A 120 -9.44 -19.70 10.58
C PRO A 120 -10.37 -20.71 11.27
N PHE A 121 -11.48 -21.06 10.63
CA PHE A 121 -12.50 -22.01 11.09
C PHE A 121 -13.09 -22.80 9.90
N PRO A 122 -13.77 -23.94 10.15
CA PRO A 122 -14.41 -24.72 9.07
C PRO A 122 -15.46 -23.90 8.30
N THR A 123 -15.45 -24.02 6.97
CA THR A 123 -16.41 -23.31 6.10
C THR A 123 -17.75 -24.05 6.05
N GLU A 124 -18.63 -23.79 7.01
CA GLU A 124 -19.97 -24.40 7.12
C GLU A 124 -21.03 -23.35 7.51
N PRO A 125 -21.30 -22.34 6.67
CA PRO A 125 -22.19 -21.24 7.04
C PRO A 125 -23.61 -21.74 7.40
N PRO A 126 -24.26 -21.17 8.42
CA PRO A 126 -23.83 -20.04 9.27
C PRO A 126 -23.17 -20.46 10.59
N PHE A 127 -22.69 -21.70 10.73
CA PHE A 127 -22.20 -22.24 11.99
C PHE A 127 -20.79 -21.77 12.33
N VAL A 128 -20.46 -21.69 13.62
CA VAL A 128 -19.16 -21.23 14.12
C VAL A 128 -18.56 -22.23 15.11
N PRO A 129 -17.23 -22.20 15.35
CA PRO A 129 -16.58 -23.11 16.29
C PRO A 129 -17.10 -23.00 17.73
N ASP A 130 -17.07 -24.13 18.46
CA ASP A 130 -17.35 -24.13 19.91
C ASP A 130 -16.33 -23.28 20.70
N ALA A 131 -15.07 -23.31 20.27
CA ALA A 131 -14.01 -22.45 20.78
C ALA A 131 -14.18 -21.03 20.20
N ASN A 132 -15.05 -20.27 20.84
CA ASN A 132 -15.43 -18.93 20.41
C ASN A 132 -15.21 -17.92 21.55
N PRO A 133 -14.03 -17.28 21.60
CA PRO A 133 -13.72 -16.27 22.59
C PRO A 133 -14.84 -15.22 22.67
N THR A 134 -15.41 -15.10 23.87
CA THR A 134 -16.59 -14.28 24.13
C THR A 134 -16.29 -13.30 25.25
N GLY A 135 -16.19 -12.01 24.93
CA GLY A 135 -15.87 -10.93 25.86
C GLY A 135 -17.12 -10.29 26.45
N ASP A 136 -17.29 -10.40 27.76
CA ASP A 136 -18.31 -9.67 28.50
C ASP A 136 -17.72 -8.34 29.01
N HIS A 137 -18.36 -7.23 28.64
CA HIS A 137 -17.98 -5.87 29.03
C HIS A 137 -19.10 -5.24 29.85
N ARG A 138 -18.79 -4.56 30.97
CA ARG A 138 -19.75 -3.85 31.81
C ARG A 138 -19.24 -2.47 32.20
N ARG A 139 -20.10 -1.47 32.16
CA ARG A 139 -19.77 -0.08 32.53
C ARG A 139 -20.92 0.58 33.27
N ARG A 140 -20.60 1.22 34.40
CA ARG A 140 -21.54 2.06 35.16
C ARG A 140 -21.37 3.52 34.77
N PHE A 141 -22.41 4.27 34.45
CA PHE A 141 -22.30 5.68 34.08
C PHE A 141 -23.45 6.49 34.63
N ASP A 142 -23.21 7.77 34.91
CA ASP A 142 -24.27 8.70 35.29
C ASP A 142 -24.84 9.36 34.05
N LEU A 143 -26.17 9.34 33.89
CA LEU A 143 -26.84 10.07 32.83
C LEU A 143 -26.87 11.57 33.20
N PRO A 144 -26.27 12.47 32.40
CA PRO A 144 -26.20 13.89 32.72
C PRO A 144 -27.57 14.56 32.65
N ASP A 145 -27.78 15.61 33.46
CA ASP A 145 -29.01 16.43 33.46
C ASP A 145 -29.32 17.04 32.08
N SER A 146 -28.32 17.18 31.19
CA SER A 146 -28.53 17.65 29.81
C SER A 146 -29.36 16.71 28.94
N PHE A 147 -29.59 15.47 29.39
CA PHE A 147 -30.45 14.49 28.72
C PHE A 147 -31.91 14.59 29.19
N ASP A 148 -32.21 15.41 30.21
CA ASP A 148 -33.56 15.58 30.73
C ASP A 148 -34.50 16.16 29.68
N GLY A 149 -35.64 15.50 29.46
CA GLY A 149 -36.64 15.94 28.49
C GLY A 149 -36.28 15.66 27.03
N ALA A 150 -35.21 14.91 26.76
CA ALA A 150 -34.93 14.38 25.44
C ALA A 150 -36.12 13.56 24.89
N GLU A 151 -36.38 13.66 23.60
CA GLU A 151 -37.41 12.87 22.93
C GLU A 151 -37.01 11.39 22.86
N ARG A 152 -35.73 11.15 22.53
CA ARG A 152 -35.10 9.82 22.50
C ARG A 152 -33.69 9.88 23.05
N VAL A 153 -33.20 8.76 23.57
CA VAL A 153 -31.80 8.56 23.91
C VAL A 153 -31.28 7.40 23.06
N LEU A 154 -30.30 7.69 22.20
CA LEU A 154 -29.70 6.71 21.30
C LEU A 154 -28.32 6.29 21.82
N LEU A 155 -28.10 4.99 21.93
CA LEU A 155 -26.81 4.37 22.19
C LEU A 155 -26.18 3.97 20.86
N ARG A 156 -25.02 4.53 20.54
CA ARG A 156 -24.28 4.31 19.31
C ARG A 156 -23.00 3.52 19.56
N PHE A 157 -22.78 2.51 18.73
CA PHE A 157 -21.49 1.82 18.59
C PHE A 157 -20.96 2.11 17.19
N ASP A 158 -19.74 2.67 17.08
CA ASP A 158 -19.13 2.94 15.78
C ASP A 158 -18.38 1.74 15.16
N GLY A 159 -18.09 0.70 15.97
CA GLY A 159 -17.43 -0.52 15.52
C GLY A 159 -17.19 -1.53 16.64
N VAL A 160 -17.63 -2.77 16.42
CA VAL A 160 -17.49 -3.89 17.36
C VAL A 160 -17.27 -5.16 16.54
N GLU A 161 -16.18 -5.89 16.79
CA GLU A 161 -15.84 -7.10 16.04
C GLU A 161 -16.09 -8.38 16.87
N SER A 162 -16.97 -9.32 16.48
CA SER A 162 -17.92 -9.27 15.34
C SER A 162 -19.37 -9.01 15.76
N ARG A 163 -20.06 -10.03 16.29
CA ARG A 163 -21.46 -9.92 16.72
C ARG A 163 -21.54 -9.66 18.21
N TYR A 164 -22.49 -8.80 18.62
CA TYR A 164 -22.62 -8.42 20.02
C TYR A 164 -24.07 -8.25 20.47
N ALA A 165 -24.32 -8.53 21.75
CA ALA A 165 -25.59 -8.35 22.44
C ALA A 165 -25.47 -7.24 23.49
N VAL A 166 -26.50 -6.41 23.62
CA VAL A 166 -26.48 -5.21 24.47
C VAL A 166 -27.61 -5.23 25.49
N TRP A 167 -27.29 -4.93 26.74
CA TRP A 167 -28.25 -4.68 27.82
C TRP A 167 -27.98 -3.33 28.48
N VAL A 168 -29.07 -2.64 28.86
CA VAL A 168 -29.01 -1.42 29.67
C VAL A 168 -29.95 -1.59 30.86
N ASN A 169 -29.41 -1.50 32.07
CA ASN A 169 -30.15 -1.69 33.33
C ASN A 169 -30.98 -3.00 33.37
N GLY A 170 -30.44 -4.12 32.88
CA GLY A 170 -31.15 -5.40 32.80
C GLY A 170 -32.03 -5.59 31.58
N VAL A 171 -32.31 -4.54 30.81
CA VAL A 171 -33.15 -4.62 29.60
C VAL A 171 -32.30 -5.00 28.40
N HIS A 172 -32.58 -6.13 27.77
CA HIS A 172 -31.98 -6.48 26.48
C HIS A 172 -32.44 -5.51 25.40
N VAL A 173 -31.49 -4.76 24.83
CA VAL A 173 -31.76 -3.67 23.88
C VAL A 173 -31.71 -4.17 22.45
N GLY A 174 -30.71 -5.00 22.10
CA GLY A 174 -30.58 -5.53 20.75
C GLY A 174 -29.28 -6.27 20.48
N ILE A 175 -29.16 -6.75 19.24
CA ILE A 175 -28.01 -7.45 18.69
C ILE A 175 -27.45 -6.65 17.51
N GLY A 176 -26.16 -6.33 17.54
CA GLY A 176 -25.45 -5.65 16.47
C GLY A 176 -24.58 -6.60 15.63
N VAL A 177 -24.43 -6.27 14.34
CA VAL A 177 -23.63 -6.99 13.34
C VAL A 177 -22.97 -5.99 12.37
N GLY A 178 -21.99 -6.43 11.59
CA GLY A 178 -21.25 -5.58 10.65
C GLY A 178 -20.17 -4.82 11.40
N SER A 179 -18.99 -5.43 11.50
CA SER A 179 -17.98 -5.06 12.49
C SER A 179 -17.51 -3.62 12.37
N ARG A 180 -17.37 -3.12 11.15
CA ARG A 180 -16.87 -1.76 10.85
C ARG A 180 -17.97 -0.75 10.56
N LEU A 181 -19.23 -1.13 10.82
CA LEU A 181 -20.41 -0.32 10.55
C LEU A 181 -21.07 0.17 11.83
N ALA A 182 -21.47 1.44 11.86
CA ALA A 182 -22.15 1.99 13.01
C ALA A 182 -23.53 1.34 13.24
N GLN A 183 -23.93 1.23 14.50
CA GLN A 183 -25.27 0.80 14.92
C GLN A 183 -25.76 1.68 16.06
N GLU A 184 -26.96 2.24 15.90
CA GLU A 184 -27.66 2.98 16.95
C GLU A 184 -28.83 2.15 17.49
N LEU A 185 -28.99 2.16 18.81
CA LEU A 185 -30.05 1.47 19.53
C LEU A 185 -30.82 2.47 20.40
N ASP A 186 -32.15 2.46 20.31
CA ASP A 186 -33.01 3.28 21.15
C ASP A 186 -33.08 2.72 22.58
N VAL A 187 -32.51 3.46 23.53
CA VAL A 187 -32.43 3.12 24.95
C VAL A 187 -33.31 4.02 25.82
N THR A 188 -34.21 4.80 25.23
CA THR A 188 -35.04 5.80 25.92
C THR A 188 -35.76 5.24 27.15
N ASP A 189 -36.42 4.08 27.01
CA ASP A 189 -37.13 3.45 28.13
C ASP A 189 -36.23 2.62 29.07
N ALA A 190 -34.95 2.45 28.72
CA ALA A 190 -34.01 1.61 29.47
C ALA A 190 -33.08 2.43 30.38
N VAL A 191 -32.76 3.66 30.01
CA VAL A 191 -31.97 4.58 30.84
C VAL A 191 -32.81 5.24 31.93
N ARG A 192 -32.16 5.73 32.97
CA ARG A 192 -32.78 6.47 34.08
C ARG A 192 -31.89 7.63 34.54
N PRO A 193 -32.43 8.67 35.19
CA PRO A 193 -31.62 9.71 35.82
C PRO A 193 -30.64 9.12 36.85
N GLY A 194 -29.42 9.66 36.90
CA GLY A 194 -28.34 9.17 37.76
C GLY A 194 -27.66 7.91 37.20
N GLU A 195 -27.30 6.97 38.08
CA GLU A 195 -26.47 5.81 37.71
C GLU A 195 -27.23 4.77 36.87
N ASN A 196 -26.59 4.36 35.77
CA ASN A 196 -27.00 3.34 34.82
C ASN A 196 -25.89 2.30 34.67
N VAL A 197 -26.26 1.08 34.25
CA VAL A 197 -25.32 0.02 33.88
C VAL A 197 -25.57 -0.40 32.44
N ILE A 198 -24.52 -0.39 31.63
CA ILE A 198 -24.50 -1.04 30.31
C ILE A 198 -23.69 -2.33 30.40
N ALA A 199 -24.18 -3.37 29.74
CA ALA A 199 -23.48 -4.62 29.53
C ALA A 199 -23.47 -4.98 28.05
N VAL A 200 -22.33 -5.43 27.54
CA VAL A 200 -22.13 -5.83 26.15
C VAL A 200 -21.41 -7.16 26.11
N ARG A 201 -22.01 -8.16 25.48
CA ARG A 201 -21.36 -9.45 25.19
C ARG A 201 -20.93 -9.46 23.73
N VAL A 202 -19.65 -9.63 23.47
CA VAL A 202 -19.06 -9.65 22.12
C VAL A 202 -18.52 -11.04 21.81
N HIS A 203 -18.78 -11.55 20.62
CA HIS A 203 -18.25 -12.82 20.13
C HIS A 203 -17.22 -12.57 19.04
N GLN A 204 -16.09 -13.26 19.10
CA GLN A 204 -15.11 -13.23 18.02
C GLN A 204 -15.71 -13.83 16.74
N TRP A 205 -16.23 -15.06 16.82
CA TRP A 205 -16.85 -15.74 15.69
C TRP A 205 -18.36 -15.60 15.72
N SER A 206 -18.96 -15.29 14.58
CA SER A 206 -20.41 -15.32 14.36
C SER A 206 -20.71 -15.63 12.90
N ALA A 207 -21.98 -15.77 12.54
CA ALA A 207 -22.38 -15.83 11.13
C ALA A 207 -21.76 -14.66 10.33
N SER A 208 -21.66 -13.45 10.93
CA SER A 208 -21.05 -12.29 10.27
C SER A 208 -19.58 -12.47 9.90
N SER A 209 -18.84 -13.40 10.52
CA SER A 209 -17.45 -13.69 10.17
C SER A 209 -17.29 -14.28 8.77
N TYR A 210 -18.32 -14.94 8.22
CA TYR A 210 -18.29 -15.47 6.84
C TYR A 210 -18.32 -14.39 5.75
N VAL A 211 -18.68 -13.15 6.12
CA VAL A 211 -18.78 -12.00 5.22
C VAL A 211 -17.81 -10.89 5.62
N GLU A 212 -16.80 -11.23 6.41
CA GLU A 212 -15.76 -10.34 6.95
C GLU A 212 -14.38 -11.04 6.88
N ASP A 213 -14.11 -11.68 5.75
CA ASP A 213 -12.89 -12.46 5.46
C ASP A 213 -11.79 -11.62 4.79
N GLN A 214 -11.61 -10.38 5.25
CA GLN A 214 -10.57 -9.50 4.72
C GLN A 214 -9.16 -10.07 4.97
N ASP A 215 -8.24 -9.84 4.03
CA ASP A 215 -6.80 -10.10 4.21
C ASP A 215 -6.21 -9.15 5.28
N GLN A 216 -6.32 -9.55 6.54
CA GLN A 216 -5.88 -8.77 7.70
C GLN A 216 -5.87 -9.63 8.98
N TRP A 217 -5.47 -9.03 10.09
CA TRP A 217 -5.63 -9.64 11.42
C TRP A 217 -7.10 -9.79 11.84
N TRP A 218 -7.47 -10.94 12.38
CA TRP A 218 -8.71 -11.11 13.17
C TRP A 218 -8.49 -10.54 14.58
N LEU A 219 -9.19 -9.46 14.92
CA LEU A 219 -8.99 -8.70 16.16
C LEU A 219 -10.34 -8.36 16.78
N PRO A 220 -10.89 -9.22 17.63
CA PRO A 220 -12.20 -8.98 18.22
C PRO A 220 -12.16 -7.94 19.35
N GLY A 221 -13.29 -7.24 19.56
CA GLY A 221 -13.43 -6.22 20.60
C GLY A 221 -14.35 -5.07 20.24
N ILE A 222 -14.63 -4.21 21.21
CA ILE A 222 -15.28 -2.91 20.98
C ILE A 222 -14.17 -1.94 20.58
N PHE A 223 -13.88 -1.83 19.29
CA PHE A 223 -12.65 -1.19 18.78
C PHE A 223 -12.86 0.25 18.28
N ARG A 224 -14.09 0.75 18.26
CA ARG A 224 -14.41 2.18 18.08
C ARG A 224 -15.34 2.67 19.19
N SER A 225 -15.56 3.99 19.21
CA SER A 225 -16.27 4.66 20.29
C SER A 225 -17.68 4.14 20.55
N VAL A 226 -18.06 4.22 21.83
CA VAL A 226 -19.44 4.01 22.31
C VAL A 226 -19.96 5.33 22.85
N THR A 227 -21.10 5.80 22.34
CA THR A 227 -21.66 7.10 22.73
C THR A 227 -23.16 7.04 23.00
N LEU A 228 -23.64 7.87 23.93
CA LEU A 228 -25.04 8.18 24.11
C LEU A 228 -25.32 9.58 23.55
N GLN A 229 -26.41 9.72 22.79
CA GLN A 229 -26.86 11.00 22.28
C GLN A 229 -28.32 11.25 22.70
N ALA A 230 -28.57 12.41 23.30
CA ALA A 230 -29.90 12.93 23.57
C ALA A 230 -30.48 13.53 22.28
N ARG A 231 -31.58 12.97 21.78
CA ARG A 231 -32.29 13.52 20.62
C ARG A 231 -33.30 14.55 21.12
N PRO A 232 -33.17 15.84 20.79
CA PRO A 232 -34.06 16.88 21.29
C PRO A 232 -35.44 16.77 20.63
N VAL A 233 -36.49 17.20 21.35
CA VAL A 233 -37.82 17.40 20.77
C VAL A 233 -37.73 18.47 19.68
N GLY A 234 -38.22 18.16 18.48
CA GLY A 234 -38.07 19.05 17.32
C GLY A 234 -36.65 19.09 16.74
N GLY A 235 -35.86 18.03 16.94
CA GLY A 235 -34.52 17.86 16.37
C GLY A 235 -34.48 17.42 14.90
N LEU A 236 -33.28 17.18 14.39
CA LEU A 236 -32.97 16.77 13.02
C LEU A 236 -32.42 15.34 13.02
N ASP A 237 -33.22 14.36 12.60
CA ASP A 237 -32.80 12.95 12.61
C ASP A 237 -31.68 12.65 11.61
N ASP A 238 -31.76 13.21 10.41
CA ASP A 238 -30.71 13.11 9.40
C ASP A 238 -30.73 14.32 8.46
N VAL A 239 -29.57 14.64 7.89
CA VAL A 239 -29.36 15.74 6.95
C VAL A 239 -28.49 15.24 5.81
N TRP A 240 -28.92 15.45 4.57
CA TRP A 240 -28.09 15.28 3.39
C TRP A 240 -28.08 16.55 2.54
N LEU A 241 -26.92 17.19 2.44
CA LEU A 241 -26.71 18.37 1.60
C LEU A 241 -25.94 17.96 0.34
N ARG A 242 -26.67 17.46 -0.66
CA ARG A 242 -26.04 17.02 -1.91
C ARG A 242 -25.60 18.23 -2.73
N THR A 243 -24.30 18.40 -2.89
CA THR A 243 -23.70 19.47 -3.67
C THR A 243 -23.48 19.05 -5.13
N SER A 244 -23.50 20.03 -6.03
CA SER A 244 -23.06 19.88 -7.42
C SER A 244 -22.46 21.19 -7.89
N TRP A 245 -21.38 21.12 -8.66
CA TRP A 245 -20.77 22.25 -9.33
C TRP A 245 -21.01 22.16 -10.85
N HIS A 246 -21.33 23.29 -11.47
CA HIS A 246 -21.79 23.39 -12.86
C HIS A 246 -20.96 24.36 -13.71
N GLY A 247 -19.80 24.79 -13.23
CA GLY A 247 -18.87 25.58 -14.03
C GLY A 247 -18.23 24.77 -15.16
N THR A 248 -17.37 25.42 -15.93
CA THR A 248 -16.62 24.82 -17.02
C THR A 248 -15.32 24.22 -16.50
N ALA A 249 -14.94 23.03 -16.96
CA ALA A 249 -13.69 22.39 -16.58
C ALA A 249 -12.48 23.35 -16.72
N GLY A 250 -11.71 23.49 -15.64
CA GLY A 250 -10.55 24.41 -15.55
C GLY A 250 -10.86 25.80 -15.00
N GLU A 251 -12.13 26.17 -14.79
CA GLU A 251 -12.50 27.40 -14.10
C GLU A 251 -12.27 27.26 -12.58
N THR A 252 -11.78 28.33 -11.95
CA THR A 252 -11.55 28.38 -10.50
C THR A 252 -12.82 28.66 -9.70
N ALA A 253 -13.88 29.17 -10.33
CA ALA A 253 -15.18 29.38 -9.71
C ALA A 253 -16.30 29.27 -10.76
N GLY A 254 -17.50 28.87 -10.33
CA GLY A 254 -18.64 28.66 -11.23
C GLY A 254 -19.97 28.64 -10.49
N GLY A 255 -21.02 28.23 -11.20
CA GLY A 255 -22.33 27.99 -10.61
C GLY A 255 -22.39 26.66 -9.86
N ALA A 256 -23.26 26.56 -8.86
CA ALA A 256 -23.42 25.37 -8.04
C ALA A 256 -24.86 25.21 -7.54
N THR A 257 -25.19 24.01 -7.06
CA THR A 257 -26.50 23.70 -6.46
C THR A 257 -26.29 22.92 -5.17
N ILE A 258 -27.13 23.20 -4.17
CA ILE A 258 -27.34 22.35 -3.00
C ILE A 258 -28.73 21.73 -3.12
N VAL A 259 -28.82 20.40 -3.10
CA VAL A 259 -30.08 19.65 -3.04
C VAL A 259 -30.23 19.08 -1.62
N PRO A 260 -30.98 19.77 -0.74
CA PRO A 260 -31.15 19.35 0.65
C PRO A 260 -32.20 18.24 0.79
N GLU A 261 -31.90 17.25 1.62
CA GLU A 261 -32.84 16.29 2.20
C GLU A 261 -32.71 16.39 3.72
N VAL A 262 -33.83 16.67 4.41
CA VAL A 262 -33.86 16.78 5.87
C VAL A 262 -34.89 15.79 6.40
N THR A 263 -34.44 14.85 7.22
CA THR A 263 -35.31 13.92 7.95
C THR A 263 -35.57 14.51 9.32
N ALA A 264 -36.77 15.03 9.54
CA ALA A 264 -37.18 15.65 10.80
C ALA A 264 -38.70 15.55 10.99
N ALA A 265 -39.15 15.64 12.24
CA ALA A 265 -40.58 15.65 12.55
C ALA A 265 -41.22 17.02 12.18
N PRO A 266 -42.55 17.09 11.98
CA PRO A 266 -43.20 18.35 11.59
C PRO A 266 -43.01 19.53 12.56
N ASP A 267 -42.82 19.25 13.84
CA ASP A 267 -42.55 20.22 14.91
C ASP A 267 -41.10 20.72 14.93
N SER A 268 -40.21 20.10 14.16
CA SER A 268 -38.83 20.53 13.96
C SER A 268 -38.74 21.75 13.03
N PHE A 269 -39.84 22.13 12.37
CA PHE A 269 -39.91 23.26 11.45
C PHE A 269 -40.41 24.54 12.13
N PRO A 270 -39.91 25.74 11.73
CA PRO A 270 -39.06 25.99 10.56
C PRO A 270 -37.61 25.52 10.71
N VAL A 271 -37.04 24.99 9.61
CA VAL A 271 -35.64 24.58 9.51
C VAL A 271 -34.89 25.57 8.64
N THR A 272 -33.69 25.99 9.05
CA THR A 272 -32.85 26.96 8.33
C THR A 272 -31.54 26.32 7.89
N LEU A 273 -31.22 26.43 6.59
CA LEU A 273 -29.89 26.17 6.03
C LEU A 273 -29.14 27.50 5.89
N ALA A 274 -27.96 27.58 6.49
CA ALA A 274 -27.07 28.72 6.33
C ALA A 274 -25.69 28.29 5.80
N VAL A 275 -25.17 29.03 4.80
CA VAL A 275 -23.79 28.93 4.30
C VAL A 275 -23.25 30.36 4.26
N PRO A 276 -22.71 30.88 5.39
CA PRO A 276 -22.45 32.31 5.56
C PRO A 276 -21.54 32.92 4.48
N GLU A 277 -20.50 32.20 4.07
CA GLU A 277 -19.56 32.70 3.06
C GLU A 277 -20.20 32.85 1.67
N LEU A 278 -21.15 31.98 1.33
CA LEU A 278 -21.90 32.05 0.07
C LEU A 278 -23.18 32.89 0.17
N GLY A 279 -23.43 33.51 1.33
CA GLY A 279 -24.63 34.31 1.57
C GLY A 279 -25.93 33.52 1.54
N VAL A 280 -25.88 32.20 1.76
CA VAL A 280 -27.09 31.35 1.84
C VAL A 280 -27.69 31.47 3.24
N ASP A 281 -28.97 31.82 3.29
CA ASP A 281 -29.81 31.80 4.49
C ASP A 281 -31.24 31.48 4.05
N VAL A 282 -31.59 30.20 4.03
CA VAL A 282 -32.87 29.69 3.52
C VAL A 282 -33.61 29.02 4.65
N THR A 283 -34.83 29.48 4.92
CA THR A 283 -35.70 28.91 5.95
C THR A 283 -36.91 28.24 5.32
N TRP A 284 -37.10 26.95 5.58
CA TRP A 284 -38.26 26.17 5.16
C TRP A 284 -39.27 26.11 6.31
N ALA A 285 -40.51 26.52 6.05
CA ALA A 285 -41.55 26.52 7.08
C ALA A 285 -42.13 25.13 7.35
N THR A 286 -42.03 24.22 6.38
CA THR A 286 -42.47 22.83 6.43
C THR A 286 -41.57 21.96 5.57
N ALA A 287 -41.63 20.63 5.75
CA ALA A 287 -40.90 19.69 4.90
C ALA A 287 -41.23 19.82 3.40
N ALA A 288 -42.44 20.26 3.05
CA ALA A 288 -42.85 20.45 1.65
C ALA A 288 -42.21 21.69 1.00
N ASP A 289 -41.65 22.60 1.79
CA ASP A 289 -40.98 23.80 1.29
C ASP A 289 -39.50 23.56 0.95
N ILE A 290 -38.94 22.42 1.36
CA ILE A 290 -37.55 22.04 1.07
C ILE A 290 -37.39 21.94 -0.45
N ALA A 291 -36.46 22.73 -0.99
CA ALA A 291 -36.20 22.83 -2.41
C ALA A 291 -34.70 23.06 -2.66
N PRO A 292 -34.19 22.72 -3.86
CA PRO A 292 -32.82 23.02 -4.25
C PRO A 292 -32.49 24.51 -4.11
N VAL A 293 -31.26 24.80 -3.68
CA VAL A 293 -30.70 26.16 -3.59
C VAL A 293 -29.68 26.33 -4.70
N GLU A 294 -29.98 27.24 -5.63
CA GLU A 294 -29.12 27.57 -6.77
C GLU A 294 -28.17 28.73 -6.43
N LEU A 295 -26.89 28.55 -6.76
CA LEU A 295 -25.81 29.51 -6.58
C LEU A 295 -25.27 29.85 -7.97
N PRO A 296 -25.64 30.98 -8.57
CA PRO A 296 -25.45 31.19 -10.01
C PRO A 296 -23.97 31.33 -10.43
N GLU A 297 -23.11 31.94 -9.60
CA GLU A 297 -21.68 32.14 -9.89
C GLU A 297 -20.88 32.27 -8.57
N GLY A 298 -19.55 32.18 -8.64
CA GLY A 298 -18.64 32.50 -7.54
C GLY A 298 -18.35 31.36 -6.54
N VAL A 299 -18.78 30.13 -6.84
CA VAL A 299 -18.48 28.95 -6.01
C VAL A 299 -17.24 28.25 -6.55
N GLU A 300 -16.21 28.16 -5.72
CA GLU A 300 -14.98 27.42 -6.01
C GLU A 300 -15.25 25.91 -5.87
N PRO A 301 -14.85 25.09 -6.86
CA PRO A 301 -15.08 23.66 -6.82
C PRO A 301 -14.14 22.96 -5.84
N TRP A 302 -14.61 21.87 -5.24
CA TRP A 302 -13.78 20.95 -4.47
C TRP A 302 -13.09 19.94 -5.40
N SER A 303 -11.79 19.72 -5.19
CA SER A 303 -11.01 18.62 -5.76
C SER A 303 -9.96 18.11 -4.76
N ALA A 304 -9.31 16.98 -5.05
CA ALA A 304 -8.19 16.50 -4.23
C ALA A 304 -6.94 17.42 -4.28
N GLU A 305 -6.87 18.32 -5.25
CA GLU A 305 -5.77 19.29 -5.41
C GLU A 305 -6.10 20.61 -4.73
N THR A 306 -7.37 21.03 -4.81
CA THR A 306 -7.90 22.24 -4.17
C THR A 306 -9.13 21.85 -3.34
N PRO A 307 -8.95 21.39 -2.09
CA PRO A 307 -10.02 20.85 -1.26
C PRO A 307 -10.89 21.94 -0.62
N ARG A 308 -11.56 22.74 -1.45
CA ARG A 308 -12.35 23.89 -1.00
C ARG A 308 -13.61 23.46 -0.23
N LEU A 309 -13.70 23.84 1.04
CA LEU A 309 -14.84 23.52 1.92
C LEU A 309 -15.55 24.75 2.49
N TYR A 310 -16.86 24.83 2.32
CA TYR A 310 -17.70 25.90 2.87
C TYR A 310 -18.43 25.44 4.14
N ASP A 311 -18.26 26.16 5.25
CA ASP A 311 -18.98 25.85 6.48
C ASP A 311 -20.48 26.11 6.31
N ALA A 312 -21.28 25.11 6.68
CA ALA A 312 -22.74 25.14 6.60
C ALA A 312 -23.36 24.71 7.92
N THR A 313 -24.51 25.28 8.24
CA THR A 313 -25.36 24.83 9.35
C THR A 313 -26.77 24.53 8.90
N VAL A 314 -27.38 23.51 9.49
CA VAL A 314 -28.82 23.23 9.41
C VAL A 314 -29.38 23.26 10.83
N SER A 315 -30.25 24.22 11.10
CA SER A 315 -30.83 24.42 12.44
C SER A 315 -32.34 24.20 12.42
N SER A 316 -32.86 23.46 13.40
CA SER A 316 -34.30 23.24 13.57
C SER A 316 -34.99 24.41 14.29
N ALA A 317 -36.32 24.30 14.41
CA ALA A 317 -37.18 25.28 15.06
C ALA A 317 -36.65 25.68 16.43
N HIS A 318 -36.64 26.99 16.69
CA HIS A 318 -36.19 27.58 17.95
C HIS A 318 -34.74 27.23 18.34
N GLY A 319 -33.94 26.69 17.42
CA GLY A 319 -32.59 26.23 17.68
C GLY A 319 -32.52 25.00 18.58
N ALA A 320 -33.49 24.08 18.46
CA ALA A 320 -33.52 22.85 19.28
C ALA A 320 -32.36 21.90 18.94
N GLU A 321 -31.92 21.86 17.69
CA GLU A 321 -30.69 21.19 17.24
C GLU A 321 -30.04 21.99 16.10
N VAL A 322 -28.72 22.07 16.11
CA VAL A 322 -27.89 22.62 15.03
C VAL A 322 -26.90 21.56 14.58
N VAL A 323 -26.99 21.19 13.30
CA VAL A 323 -26.02 20.33 12.62
C VAL A 323 -25.05 21.20 11.84
N THR A 324 -23.74 20.94 11.97
CA THR A 324 -22.67 21.60 11.22
C THR A 324 -22.07 20.65 10.19
N LEU A 325 -21.89 21.13 8.96
CA LEU A 325 -21.29 20.38 7.87
C LEU A 325 -20.25 21.25 7.14
N ARG A 326 -19.34 20.61 6.41
CA ARG A 326 -18.41 21.27 5.49
C ARG A 326 -18.74 20.85 4.07
N LEU A 327 -19.14 21.79 3.23
CA LEU A 327 -19.60 21.53 1.86
C LEU A 327 -18.46 21.69 0.85
N GLY A 328 -18.11 20.60 0.17
CA GLY A 328 -17.29 20.65 -1.04
C GLY A 328 -18.18 20.57 -2.27
N PHE A 329 -18.12 21.56 -3.16
CA PHE A 329 -18.94 21.58 -4.38
C PHE A 329 -18.24 20.85 -5.52
N ARG A 330 -18.76 19.67 -5.88
CA ARG A 330 -18.21 18.87 -6.98
C ARG A 330 -19.27 18.02 -7.65
N THR A 331 -19.07 17.72 -8.92
CA THR A 331 -19.96 16.84 -9.70
C THR A 331 -19.18 15.69 -10.31
N VAL A 332 -19.53 14.45 -9.95
CA VAL A 332 -18.99 13.22 -10.54
C VAL A 332 -19.88 12.79 -11.71
N ARG A 333 -19.28 12.40 -12.83
CA ARG A 333 -19.98 11.82 -13.99
C ARG A 333 -19.12 10.78 -14.69
N ILE A 334 -19.79 9.76 -15.23
CA ILE A 334 -19.22 8.89 -16.25
C ILE A 334 -19.78 9.32 -17.61
N ASP A 335 -18.90 9.70 -18.53
CA ASP A 335 -19.23 10.01 -19.93
C ASP A 335 -18.54 8.99 -20.83
N GLY A 336 -19.31 8.02 -21.32
CA GLY A 336 -18.76 6.85 -22.01
C GLY A 336 -17.78 6.09 -21.11
N ASP A 337 -16.52 6.07 -21.51
CA ASP A 337 -15.44 5.40 -20.81
C ASP A 337 -14.57 6.33 -19.96
N LEU A 338 -15.02 7.56 -19.70
CA LEU A 338 -14.31 8.53 -18.88
C LEU A 338 -15.02 8.77 -17.54
N PHE A 339 -14.31 8.48 -16.45
CA PHE A 339 -14.65 8.98 -15.12
C PHE A 339 -14.19 10.44 -14.97
N THR A 340 -15.14 11.34 -14.72
CA THR A 340 -14.89 12.78 -14.63
C THR A 340 -15.39 13.37 -13.32
N VAL A 341 -14.65 14.34 -12.81
CA VAL A 341 -15.08 15.24 -11.75
C VAL A 341 -14.95 16.66 -12.26
N ASN A 342 -15.99 17.48 -12.07
CA ASN A 342 -16.05 18.87 -12.52
C ASN A 342 -15.75 19.01 -14.02
N GLY A 343 -16.19 18.03 -14.82
CA GLY A 343 -16.06 18.01 -16.27
C GLY A 343 -14.69 17.55 -16.81
N ARG A 344 -13.77 17.11 -15.95
CA ARG A 344 -12.42 16.66 -16.35
C ARG A 344 -12.09 15.27 -15.85
N ARG A 345 -11.38 14.48 -16.68
CA ARG A 345 -10.90 13.12 -16.38
C ARG A 345 -10.07 13.13 -15.11
N VAL A 346 -10.40 12.24 -14.17
CA VAL A 346 -9.57 11.98 -12.98
C VAL A 346 -8.60 10.85 -13.28
N VAL A 347 -7.34 11.00 -12.88
CA VAL A 347 -6.38 9.90 -12.77
C VAL A 347 -6.16 9.64 -11.29
N PHE A 348 -6.46 8.43 -10.85
CA PHE A 348 -6.26 7.97 -9.48
C PHE A 348 -4.81 7.51 -9.33
N HIS A 349 -4.07 8.26 -8.53
CA HIS A 349 -2.78 7.86 -7.98
C HIS A 349 -3.04 7.52 -6.52
N GLY A 350 -3.62 6.35 -6.33
CA GLY A 350 -4.21 5.94 -5.06
C GLY A 350 -3.43 4.86 -4.32
N VAL A 351 -3.84 4.65 -3.08
CA VAL A 351 -3.40 3.52 -2.24
C VAL A 351 -4.62 2.85 -1.58
N ASN A 352 -4.56 1.54 -1.40
CA ASN A 352 -5.43 0.82 -0.48
C ASN A 352 -4.98 1.10 0.95
N ARG A 353 -5.92 1.42 1.84
CA ARG A 353 -5.63 1.82 3.21
C ARG A 353 -6.55 1.12 4.20
N HIS A 354 -5.98 0.18 4.94
CA HIS A 354 -6.57 -0.36 6.16
C HIS A 354 -6.36 0.59 7.35
N GLU A 355 -7.19 0.44 8.39
CA GLU A 355 -6.90 1.03 9.70
C GLU A 355 -5.94 0.11 10.46
N THR A 356 -4.71 0.55 10.67
CA THR A 356 -3.69 -0.23 11.35
C THR A 356 -2.83 0.62 12.27
N HIS A 357 -2.39 0.01 13.37
CA HIS A 357 -1.44 0.55 14.32
C HIS A 357 -0.72 -0.62 15.01
N PRO A 358 0.64 -0.62 15.09
CA PRO A 358 1.39 -1.77 15.59
C PRO A 358 1.02 -2.23 17.01
N ASP A 359 0.61 -1.27 17.85
CA ASP A 359 0.23 -1.53 19.25
C ASP A 359 -1.29 -1.53 19.51
N ARG A 360 -2.10 -1.05 18.55
CA ARG A 360 -3.54 -0.76 18.77
C ARG A 360 -4.47 -1.44 17.78
N GLY A 361 -3.94 -2.14 16.78
CA GLY A 361 -4.75 -2.78 15.74
C GLY A 361 -5.54 -1.74 14.95
N ARG A 362 -6.86 -1.93 14.86
CA ARG A 362 -7.79 -1.04 14.12
C ARG A 362 -8.36 0.12 14.94
N VAL A 363 -7.92 0.32 16.19
CA VAL A 363 -8.41 1.45 17.00
C VAL A 363 -7.94 2.77 16.38
N PHE A 364 -8.89 3.65 16.07
CA PHE A 364 -8.62 4.94 15.44
C PHE A 364 -7.90 5.91 16.38
N ASP A 365 -6.90 6.60 15.84
CA ASP A 365 -6.18 7.70 16.47
C ASP A 365 -6.05 8.82 15.44
N GLU A 366 -6.62 9.99 15.73
CA GLU A 366 -6.71 11.09 14.76
C GLU A 366 -5.32 11.64 14.39
N GLU A 367 -4.37 11.66 15.33
CA GLU A 367 -3.00 12.12 15.07
C GLU A 367 -2.26 11.16 14.15
N TRP A 368 -2.34 9.86 14.42
CA TRP A 368 -1.82 8.79 13.56
C TRP A 368 -2.42 8.90 12.16
N ALA A 369 -3.75 8.95 12.04
CA ALA A 369 -4.43 9.06 10.76
C ALA A 369 -4.06 10.35 10.01
N ARG A 370 -3.96 11.50 10.70
CA ARG A 370 -3.53 12.74 10.03
C ARG A 370 -2.09 12.61 9.53
N ARG A 371 -1.14 12.11 10.34
CA ARG A 371 0.25 11.91 9.88
C ARG A 371 0.33 10.99 8.66
N ASP A 372 -0.45 9.92 8.68
CA ASP A 372 -0.61 8.97 7.58
C ASP A 372 -1.03 9.68 6.28
N LEU A 373 -2.11 10.47 6.34
CA LEU A 373 -2.64 11.22 5.20
C LEU A 373 -1.68 12.33 4.74
N LEU A 374 -0.97 12.99 5.64
CA LEU A 374 0.04 13.98 5.26
C LEU A 374 1.21 13.31 4.51
N GLN A 375 1.68 12.15 4.98
CA GLN A 375 2.73 11.38 4.30
C GLN A 375 2.26 10.93 2.92
N MET A 376 1.01 10.47 2.78
CA MET A 376 0.42 10.17 1.46
C MET A 376 0.54 11.38 0.51
N LYS A 377 0.14 12.59 0.94
CA LYS A 377 0.27 13.81 0.09
C LYS A 377 1.73 14.13 -0.26
N GLN A 378 2.66 13.94 0.68
CA GLN A 378 4.10 14.14 0.45
C GLN A 378 4.65 13.21 -0.64
N PHE A 379 4.05 12.03 -0.81
CA PHE A 379 4.41 11.06 -1.83
C PHE A 379 3.46 11.06 -3.03
N ASN A 380 2.84 12.20 -3.33
CA ASN A 380 2.00 12.43 -4.52
C ASN A 380 0.69 11.61 -4.57
N VAL A 381 0.28 10.95 -3.48
CA VAL A 381 -1.01 10.24 -3.42
C VAL A 381 -2.17 11.23 -3.49
N ASN A 382 -3.15 10.96 -4.34
CA ASN A 382 -4.35 11.78 -4.49
C ASN A 382 -5.66 11.03 -4.19
N ALA A 383 -5.60 9.72 -3.95
CA ALA A 383 -6.78 8.89 -3.75
C ALA A 383 -6.58 7.79 -2.71
N ILE A 384 -7.67 7.39 -2.04
CA ILE A 384 -7.69 6.32 -1.05
C ILE A 384 -8.85 5.38 -1.37
N ARG A 385 -8.58 4.08 -1.40
CA ARG A 385 -9.61 3.04 -1.28
C ARG A 385 -9.60 2.53 0.16
N THR A 386 -10.77 2.51 0.80
CA THR A 386 -10.91 2.08 2.21
C THR A 386 -11.03 0.56 2.29
N SER A 387 -9.96 -0.14 1.95
CA SER A 387 -9.90 -1.60 1.91
C SER A 387 -10.12 -2.22 3.30
N HIS A 388 -11.08 -3.12 3.52
CA HIS A 388 -12.27 -3.40 2.69
C HIS A 388 -13.55 -3.18 3.51
N TYR A 389 -13.67 -1.98 4.06
CA TYR A 389 -14.75 -1.57 4.93
C TYR A 389 -14.72 -0.06 5.18
N PRO A 390 -15.82 0.53 5.68
CA PRO A 390 -15.82 1.95 6.00
C PRO A 390 -14.84 2.24 7.14
N PRO A 391 -13.99 3.28 7.02
CA PRO A 391 -13.03 3.66 8.06
C PRO A 391 -13.77 4.26 9.26
N HIS A 392 -13.05 4.63 10.31
CA HIS A 392 -13.61 5.47 11.36
C HIS A 392 -14.19 6.76 10.72
N PRO A 393 -15.39 7.22 11.10
CA PRO A 393 -16.09 8.32 10.40
C PRO A 393 -15.25 9.61 10.33
N ARG A 394 -14.44 9.89 11.36
CA ARG A 394 -13.54 11.05 11.39
C ARG A 394 -12.46 11.04 10.30
N LEU A 395 -12.12 9.91 9.70
CA LEU A 395 -11.15 9.86 8.60
C LEU A 395 -11.65 10.62 7.36
N LEU A 396 -12.96 10.59 7.10
CA LEU A 396 -13.56 11.24 5.93
C LEU A 396 -13.54 12.76 6.04
N ASP A 397 -13.67 13.28 7.27
CA ASP A 397 -13.42 14.69 7.55
C ASP A 397 -12.00 15.11 7.18
N LEU A 398 -11.00 14.27 7.45
CA LEU A 398 -9.60 14.54 7.09
C LEU A 398 -9.40 14.43 5.57
N ALA A 399 -10.05 13.47 4.91
CA ALA A 399 -9.98 13.29 3.46
C ALA A 399 -10.61 14.48 2.69
N ASP A 400 -11.71 15.02 3.21
CA ASP A 400 -12.34 16.23 2.68
C ASP A 400 -11.44 17.46 2.78
N GLU A 401 -10.73 17.59 3.90
CA GLU A 401 -9.88 18.74 4.24
C GLU A 401 -8.53 18.70 3.52
N LEU A 402 -7.85 17.55 3.53
CA LEU A 402 -6.53 17.38 2.95
C LEU A 402 -6.58 17.10 1.44
N GLY A 403 -7.76 16.78 0.91
CA GLY A 403 -8.01 16.53 -0.49
C GLY A 403 -7.56 15.14 -0.93
N PHE A 404 -8.49 14.19 -0.87
CA PHE A 404 -8.35 12.85 -1.43
C PHE A 404 -9.61 12.41 -2.15
N TRP A 405 -9.47 11.79 -3.32
CA TRP A 405 -10.55 11.03 -3.93
C TRP A 405 -10.75 9.72 -3.16
N VAL A 406 -11.94 9.47 -2.63
CA VAL A 406 -12.21 8.28 -1.84
C VAL A 406 -13.13 7.32 -2.59
N VAL A 407 -12.68 6.07 -2.71
CA VAL A 407 -13.53 4.91 -2.99
C VAL A 407 -13.92 4.33 -1.63
N LEU A 408 -15.14 4.62 -1.20
CA LEU A 408 -15.64 4.18 0.11
C LEU A 408 -16.27 2.80 -0.03
N GLU A 409 -15.66 1.82 0.60
CA GLU A 409 -16.01 0.41 0.45
C GLU A 409 -16.85 -0.12 1.62
N CYS A 410 -17.91 -0.87 1.28
CA CYS A 410 -18.76 -1.56 2.23
C CYS A 410 -18.00 -2.69 2.92
N ASP A 411 -18.36 -2.96 4.19
CA ASP A 411 -17.77 -4.03 5.00
C ASP A 411 -18.31 -5.39 4.53
N LEU A 412 -17.70 -5.96 3.49
CA LEU A 412 -18.10 -7.23 2.89
C LEU A 412 -16.93 -7.91 2.18
N GLU A 413 -16.59 -9.12 2.61
CA GLU A 413 -15.64 -10.00 1.92
C GLU A 413 -15.91 -11.48 2.24
N THR A 414 -15.90 -12.34 1.21
CA THR A 414 -16.20 -13.79 1.34
C THR A 414 -15.15 -14.65 0.62
N HIS A 415 -13.89 -14.22 0.59
CA HIS A 415 -12.87 -14.76 -0.30
C HIS A 415 -12.64 -16.27 -0.07
N GLY A 416 -12.66 -16.75 1.17
CA GLY A 416 -12.45 -18.16 1.50
C GLY A 416 -13.41 -19.14 0.82
N PHE A 417 -14.56 -18.68 0.32
CA PHE A 417 -15.48 -19.49 -0.48
C PHE A 417 -14.98 -19.79 -1.90
N GLU A 418 -14.00 -19.06 -2.42
CA GLU A 418 -13.42 -19.31 -3.76
C GLU A 418 -12.81 -20.72 -3.84
N ARG A 419 -12.17 -21.19 -2.75
CA ARG A 419 -11.50 -22.50 -2.70
C ARG A 419 -12.43 -23.67 -3.04
N ASP A 420 -13.71 -23.54 -2.71
CA ASP A 420 -14.76 -24.51 -3.02
C ASP A 420 -15.69 -24.02 -4.15
N ALA A 421 -15.11 -23.26 -5.10
CA ALA A 421 -15.77 -22.73 -6.29
C ALA A 421 -17.05 -21.94 -5.99
N TRP A 422 -17.02 -21.13 -4.91
CA TRP A 422 -18.13 -20.29 -4.45
C TRP A 422 -19.39 -21.06 -4.02
N THR A 423 -19.25 -22.36 -3.71
CA THR A 423 -20.35 -23.17 -3.15
C THR A 423 -20.81 -22.57 -1.82
N GLU A 424 -22.12 -22.34 -1.65
CA GLU A 424 -22.71 -21.72 -0.45
C GLU A 424 -22.22 -20.30 -0.16
N ASN A 425 -21.64 -19.60 -1.15
CA ASN A 425 -21.23 -18.21 -1.00
C ASN A 425 -22.45 -17.32 -0.59
N PRO A 426 -22.36 -16.60 0.54
CA PRO A 426 -23.39 -15.67 0.99
C PRO A 426 -23.81 -14.61 -0.06
N SER A 427 -22.96 -14.30 -1.04
CA SER A 427 -23.26 -13.33 -2.11
C SER A 427 -24.39 -13.74 -3.05
N ASP A 428 -24.71 -15.04 -3.17
CA ASP A 428 -25.87 -15.53 -3.94
C ASP A 428 -26.90 -16.33 -3.10
N ASP A 429 -26.74 -16.38 -1.78
CA ASP A 429 -27.71 -17.04 -0.90
C ASP A 429 -28.78 -16.07 -0.38
N ALA A 430 -30.05 -16.37 -0.64
CA ALA A 430 -31.18 -15.55 -0.24
C ALA A 430 -31.31 -15.36 1.29
N ALA A 431 -30.75 -16.26 2.11
CA ALA A 431 -30.76 -16.11 3.57
C ALA A 431 -29.96 -14.90 4.07
N TRP A 432 -29.00 -14.42 3.27
CA TRP A 432 -28.11 -13.30 3.60
C TRP A 432 -28.53 -11.97 2.97
N HIS A 433 -29.55 -11.97 2.12
CA HIS A 433 -30.00 -10.80 1.35
C HIS A 433 -30.14 -9.54 2.22
N ASP A 434 -30.87 -9.66 3.34
CA ASP A 434 -31.16 -8.51 4.20
C ASP A 434 -29.91 -8.02 4.95
N ALA A 435 -28.97 -8.89 5.30
CA ALA A 435 -27.70 -8.49 5.89
C ALA A 435 -26.79 -7.78 4.88
N TYR A 436 -26.74 -8.25 3.63
CA TYR A 436 -25.99 -7.61 2.54
C TYR A 436 -26.50 -6.19 2.26
N VAL A 437 -27.80 -6.04 2.06
CA VAL A 437 -28.40 -4.73 1.79
C VAL A 437 -28.27 -3.81 3.00
N ASP A 438 -28.44 -4.30 4.24
CA ASP A 438 -28.23 -3.51 5.46
C ASP A 438 -26.80 -2.97 5.59
N ARG A 439 -25.79 -3.79 5.26
CA ARG A 439 -24.38 -3.35 5.24
C ARG A 439 -24.18 -2.18 4.26
N MET A 440 -24.75 -2.28 3.06
CA MET A 440 -24.68 -1.21 2.06
C MET A 440 -25.44 0.04 2.49
N VAL A 441 -26.62 -0.13 3.09
CA VAL A 441 -27.43 0.97 3.63
C VAL A 441 -26.64 1.75 4.67
N ARG A 442 -26.08 1.06 5.67
CA ARG A 442 -25.31 1.70 6.74
C ARG A 442 -24.03 2.36 6.23
N THR A 443 -23.40 1.77 5.21
CA THR A 443 -22.22 2.33 4.54
C THR A 443 -22.56 3.68 3.89
N VAL A 444 -23.55 3.69 2.99
CA VAL A 444 -23.92 4.90 2.24
C VAL A 444 -24.52 5.96 3.16
N GLU A 445 -25.45 5.59 4.04
CA GLU A 445 -26.14 6.55 4.87
C GLU A 445 -25.20 7.28 5.83
N ARG A 446 -24.19 6.60 6.38
CA ARG A 446 -23.22 7.21 7.30
C ARG A 446 -22.44 8.36 6.65
N ASP A 447 -22.05 8.16 5.39
CA ASP A 447 -20.96 8.94 4.77
C ASP A 447 -21.39 9.80 3.56
N LYS A 448 -22.66 9.76 3.15
CA LYS A 448 -23.19 10.42 1.94
C LYS A 448 -22.93 11.92 1.79
N ASN A 449 -22.60 12.62 2.88
CA ASN A 449 -22.32 14.07 2.89
C ASN A 449 -20.88 14.44 2.47
N HIS A 450 -19.94 13.50 2.47
CA HIS A 450 -18.53 13.82 2.23
C HIS A 450 -18.25 14.06 0.72
N PRO A 451 -17.66 15.23 0.34
CA PRO A 451 -17.26 15.52 -1.03
C PRO A 451 -16.13 14.61 -1.54
N SER A 452 -15.24 14.17 -0.65
CA SER A 452 -14.12 13.26 -0.97
C SER A 452 -14.57 11.95 -1.60
N ILE A 453 -15.73 11.43 -1.18
CA ILE A 453 -16.28 10.19 -1.73
C ILE A 453 -16.78 10.43 -3.14
N VAL A 454 -16.15 9.74 -4.09
CA VAL A 454 -16.48 9.79 -5.51
C VAL A 454 -16.99 8.47 -6.07
N MET A 455 -16.83 7.36 -5.35
CA MET A 455 -17.39 6.04 -5.68
C MET A 455 -17.82 5.30 -4.41
N TRP A 456 -18.87 4.50 -4.54
CA TRP A 456 -19.26 3.51 -3.53
C TRP A 456 -18.81 2.12 -3.97
N SER A 457 -18.10 1.39 -3.12
CA SER A 457 -17.81 -0.02 -3.40
C SER A 457 -18.66 -0.99 -2.59
N LEU A 458 -19.11 -2.06 -3.25
CA LEU A 458 -19.97 -3.08 -2.65
C LEU A 458 -19.24 -3.99 -1.64
N GLY A 459 -17.91 -4.05 -1.68
CA GLY A 459 -17.07 -4.98 -0.91
C GLY A 459 -15.88 -5.45 -1.75
N ASN A 460 -15.19 -6.50 -1.30
CA ASN A 460 -14.02 -7.07 -1.95
C ASN A 460 -14.15 -8.60 -2.09
N GLU A 461 -13.55 -9.17 -3.14
CA GLU A 461 -13.36 -10.62 -3.37
C GLU A 461 -14.51 -11.54 -2.90
N ALA A 462 -15.75 -11.11 -3.11
CA ALA A 462 -16.94 -11.80 -2.62
C ALA A 462 -17.66 -12.61 -3.71
N GLY A 463 -16.94 -12.94 -4.79
CA GLY A 463 -17.48 -13.61 -5.98
C GLY A 463 -18.50 -12.74 -6.72
N THR A 464 -19.62 -13.32 -7.14
CA THR A 464 -20.76 -12.60 -7.73
C THR A 464 -22.08 -13.23 -7.29
N GLY A 465 -23.17 -12.48 -7.28
CA GLY A 465 -24.47 -13.03 -6.89
C GLY A 465 -25.59 -12.01 -6.75
N ARG A 466 -26.81 -12.50 -6.47
CA ARG A 466 -28.03 -11.69 -6.38
C ARG A 466 -27.98 -10.63 -5.28
N ASN A 467 -27.26 -10.87 -4.19
CA ASN A 467 -27.23 -9.96 -3.06
C ASN A 467 -26.34 -8.75 -3.35
N LEU A 468 -25.21 -8.97 -4.04
CA LEU A 468 -24.37 -7.88 -4.58
C LEU A 468 -25.14 -7.02 -5.58
N ALA A 469 -25.88 -7.65 -6.51
CA ALA A 469 -26.74 -6.92 -7.44
C ALA A 469 -27.85 -6.12 -6.72
N ALA A 470 -28.39 -6.63 -5.61
CA ALA A 470 -29.36 -5.91 -4.78
C ALA A 470 -28.74 -4.72 -4.05
N MET A 471 -27.52 -4.84 -3.53
CA MET A 471 -26.75 -3.73 -2.94
C MET A 471 -26.49 -2.62 -3.97
N ALA A 472 -26.05 -3.00 -5.18
CA ALA A 472 -25.84 -2.05 -6.29
C ALA A 472 -27.14 -1.33 -6.65
N ALA A 473 -28.23 -2.08 -6.84
CA ALA A 473 -29.53 -1.51 -7.18
C ALA A 473 -30.08 -0.57 -6.09
N TRP A 474 -29.90 -0.92 -4.82
CA TRP A 474 -30.26 -0.04 -3.71
C TRP A 474 -29.43 1.24 -3.72
N THR A 475 -28.11 1.13 -3.93
CA THR A 475 -27.19 2.27 -3.99
C THR A 475 -27.55 3.21 -5.13
N HIS A 476 -27.80 2.70 -6.34
CA HIS A 476 -28.24 3.50 -7.48
C HIS A 476 -29.58 4.21 -7.24
N ALA A 477 -30.48 3.57 -6.49
CA ALA A 477 -31.76 4.18 -6.12
C ALA A 477 -31.60 5.28 -5.07
N ARG A 478 -30.63 5.13 -4.15
CA ARG A 478 -30.39 6.06 -3.04
C ARG A 478 -29.52 7.25 -3.45
N ASP A 479 -28.42 7.02 -4.16
CA ASP A 479 -27.44 8.03 -4.56
C ASP A 479 -27.09 7.90 -6.04
N THR A 480 -27.75 8.71 -6.85
CA THR A 480 -27.47 8.83 -8.29
C THR A 480 -26.23 9.67 -8.60
N GLY A 481 -25.54 10.22 -7.59
CA GLY A 481 -24.43 11.16 -7.75
C GLY A 481 -23.06 10.51 -7.76
N ARG A 482 -22.95 9.23 -7.41
CA ARG A 482 -21.68 8.50 -7.28
C ARG A 482 -21.79 7.13 -7.97
N PRO A 483 -20.83 6.76 -8.82
CA PRO A 483 -20.77 5.43 -9.43
C PRO A 483 -20.54 4.31 -8.42
N VAL A 484 -20.98 3.11 -8.77
CA VAL A 484 -20.78 1.86 -8.01
C VAL A 484 -19.57 1.09 -8.56
N HIS A 485 -18.66 0.74 -7.64
CA HIS A 485 -17.45 -0.06 -7.84
C HIS A 485 -17.61 -1.46 -7.22
N TYR A 486 -17.19 -2.50 -7.94
CA TYR A 486 -16.96 -3.83 -7.37
C TYR A 486 -16.14 -4.66 -8.37
N GLU A 487 -15.02 -5.22 -7.93
CA GLU A 487 -14.07 -5.91 -8.81
C GLU A 487 -14.61 -7.28 -9.27
N GLY A 488 -15.19 -8.06 -8.33
CA GLY A 488 -15.67 -9.41 -8.59
C GLY A 488 -16.83 -9.52 -9.61
N ASP A 489 -17.43 -8.39 -10.03
CA ASP A 489 -18.34 -8.34 -11.18
C ASP A 489 -17.55 -8.23 -12.50
N TYR A 490 -16.76 -9.26 -12.80
CA TYR A 490 -15.94 -9.31 -14.02
C TYR A 490 -16.73 -9.04 -15.30
N THR A 491 -18.01 -9.45 -15.35
CA THR A 491 -18.84 -9.25 -16.53
C THR A 491 -19.40 -7.84 -16.64
N GLY A 492 -19.46 -7.09 -15.53
CA GLY A 492 -20.00 -5.74 -15.46
C GLY A 492 -21.52 -5.69 -15.50
N ALA A 493 -22.19 -6.63 -14.84
CA ALA A 493 -23.63 -6.79 -14.78
C ALA A 493 -24.34 -5.71 -13.95
N TYR A 494 -23.71 -5.17 -12.90
CA TYR A 494 -24.32 -4.22 -11.97
C TYR A 494 -23.39 -3.09 -11.50
N THR A 495 -22.15 -3.04 -11.99
CA THR A 495 -21.17 -1.97 -11.70
C THR A 495 -21.07 -0.92 -12.81
N ASP A 496 -20.68 0.30 -12.44
CA ASP A 496 -20.57 1.44 -13.38
C ASP A 496 -19.17 1.62 -13.96
N VAL A 497 -18.16 1.11 -13.26
CA VAL A 497 -16.74 1.10 -13.67
C VAL A 497 -16.26 -0.33 -13.87
N TYR A 498 -15.34 -0.54 -14.81
CA TYR A 498 -14.66 -1.81 -14.92
C TYR A 498 -13.43 -1.78 -14.00
N SER A 499 -13.48 -2.53 -12.90
CA SER A 499 -12.36 -2.66 -11.99
C SER A 499 -11.69 -4.01 -12.16
N ARG A 500 -10.36 -4.03 -11.98
CA ARG A 500 -9.56 -5.25 -11.84
C ARG A 500 -8.55 -5.08 -10.73
N MET A 501 -8.14 -6.19 -10.13
CA MET A 501 -6.92 -6.27 -9.34
C MET A 501 -5.83 -7.05 -10.09
N TYR A 502 -4.60 -6.55 -10.01
CA TYR A 502 -3.38 -7.20 -10.50
C TYR A 502 -3.39 -7.67 -11.97
N SER A 503 -4.23 -7.07 -12.83
CA SER A 503 -4.24 -7.42 -14.26
C SER A 503 -2.87 -7.10 -14.87
N PHE A 504 -2.32 -8.02 -15.66
CA PHE A 504 -1.01 -7.81 -16.28
C PHE A 504 -0.95 -6.53 -17.13
N VAL A 505 0.23 -5.91 -17.24
CA VAL A 505 0.50 -4.77 -18.13
C VAL A 505 -0.08 -4.98 -19.54
N ASP A 506 0.12 -6.15 -20.13
CA ASP A 506 -0.42 -6.50 -21.46
C ASP A 506 -1.97 -6.58 -21.48
N GLU A 507 -2.60 -7.06 -20.41
CA GLU A 507 -4.07 -7.11 -20.30
C GLU A 507 -4.62 -5.69 -20.12
N THR A 508 -4.00 -4.88 -19.27
CA THR A 508 -4.33 -3.46 -19.09
C THR A 508 -4.17 -2.68 -20.40
N ARG A 509 -3.11 -2.95 -21.19
CA ARG A 509 -2.93 -2.39 -22.53
C ARG A 509 -4.07 -2.79 -23.46
N ALA A 510 -4.49 -4.05 -23.45
CA ALA A 510 -5.60 -4.52 -24.28
C ALA A 510 -6.95 -3.90 -23.87
N ILE A 511 -7.16 -3.66 -22.58
CA ILE A 511 -8.32 -2.94 -22.06
C ILE A 511 -8.29 -1.48 -22.55
N GLY A 512 -7.18 -0.77 -22.34
CA GLY A 512 -7.01 0.64 -22.68
C GLY A 512 -7.16 0.91 -24.19
N SER A 513 -6.48 0.10 -25.01
CA SER A 513 -6.53 0.19 -26.48
C SER A 513 -7.84 -0.30 -27.10
N GLY A 514 -8.64 -1.06 -26.35
CA GLY A 514 -9.85 -1.71 -26.87
C GLY A 514 -9.57 -2.92 -27.77
N ASP A 515 -8.41 -3.56 -27.64
CA ASP A 515 -8.06 -4.75 -28.44
C ASP A 515 -8.98 -5.93 -28.11
N GLU A 516 -9.92 -6.21 -29.01
CA GLU A 516 -10.90 -7.29 -28.89
C GLU A 516 -10.29 -8.69 -29.08
N SER A 517 -9.04 -8.80 -29.55
CA SER A 517 -8.36 -10.09 -29.72
C SER A 517 -7.95 -10.72 -28.38
N VAL A 518 -7.87 -9.91 -27.32
CA VAL A 518 -7.63 -10.38 -25.95
C VAL A 518 -8.97 -10.59 -25.25
N GLN A 519 -9.21 -11.81 -24.77
CA GLN A 519 -10.37 -12.12 -23.96
C GLN A 519 -10.14 -11.59 -22.53
N LEU A 520 -11.10 -10.82 -22.02
CA LEU A 520 -11.08 -10.34 -20.63
C LEU A 520 -11.46 -11.47 -19.67
N LEU A 521 -10.91 -11.43 -18.45
CA LEU A 521 -11.16 -12.43 -17.41
C LEU A 521 -12.67 -12.60 -17.16
N GLY A 522 -13.13 -13.85 -17.08
CA GLY A 522 -14.53 -14.18 -16.77
C GLY A 522 -15.58 -13.74 -17.81
N CYS A 523 -15.17 -13.22 -18.98
CA CYS A 523 -16.08 -12.60 -19.94
C CYS A 523 -16.26 -13.39 -21.24
N THR A 524 -17.50 -13.41 -21.74
CA THR A 524 -17.80 -13.63 -23.16
C THR A 524 -17.43 -12.38 -23.98
N PRO A 525 -17.38 -12.45 -25.33
CA PRO A 525 -17.12 -11.28 -26.16
C PRO A 525 -18.09 -10.10 -25.95
N ALA A 526 -19.37 -10.38 -25.69
CA ALA A 526 -20.37 -9.33 -25.47
C ALA A 526 -20.19 -8.63 -24.10
N GLU A 527 -19.86 -9.40 -23.06
CA GLU A 527 -19.54 -8.84 -21.74
C GLU A 527 -18.22 -8.07 -21.77
N ALA A 528 -17.22 -8.57 -22.51
CA ALA A 528 -15.97 -7.86 -22.70
C ALA A 528 -16.17 -6.53 -23.46
N ALA A 529 -17.06 -6.49 -24.46
CA ALA A 529 -17.45 -5.25 -25.13
C ALA A 529 -18.17 -4.28 -24.17
N ARG A 530 -19.02 -4.78 -23.27
CA ARG A 530 -19.66 -3.98 -22.20
C ARG A 530 -18.63 -3.41 -21.22
N GLN A 531 -17.65 -4.19 -20.78
CA GLN A 531 -16.61 -3.67 -19.88
C GLN A 531 -15.72 -2.63 -20.57
N ARG A 532 -15.36 -2.86 -21.84
CA ARG A 532 -14.67 -1.87 -22.68
C ARG A 532 -15.54 -0.65 -23.06
N SER A 533 -16.75 -0.50 -22.55
CA SER A 533 -17.49 0.77 -22.67
C SER A 533 -17.45 1.61 -21.40
N LYS A 534 -16.78 1.14 -20.35
CA LYS A 534 -16.70 1.79 -19.04
C LYS A 534 -15.31 2.38 -18.79
N PRO A 535 -15.21 3.34 -17.85
CA PRO A 535 -13.92 3.71 -17.24
C PRO A 535 -13.29 2.48 -16.61
N PHE A 536 -11.97 2.36 -16.76
CA PHE A 536 -11.20 1.28 -16.14
C PHE A 536 -10.34 1.81 -15.00
N LEU A 537 -10.29 1.09 -13.89
CA LEU A 537 -9.34 1.35 -12.80
C LEU A 537 -8.76 0.05 -12.25
N LEU A 538 -7.55 0.12 -11.75
CA LEU A 538 -6.95 -0.96 -10.96
C LEU A 538 -7.27 -0.70 -9.48
N CYS A 539 -8.22 -1.43 -8.89
CA CYS A 539 -8.50 -1.25 -7.46
C CYS A 539 -7.36 -1.77 -6.58
N GLU A 540 -6.50 -2.63 -7.13
CA GLU A 540 -5.25 -3.09 -6.53
C GLU A 540 -4.24 -3.33 -7.66
N TYR A 541 -3.02 -2.82 -7.53
CA TYR A 541 -1.90 -3.11 -8.44
C TYR A 541 -0.56 -2.92 -7.76
N VAL A 542 0.52 -3.32 -8.45
CA VAL A 542 1.92 -3.19 -8.02
C VAL A 542 2.10 -3.54 -6.54
N HIS A 543 1.77 -4.79 -6.20
CA HIS A 543 1.83 -5.29 -4.82
C HIS A 543 3.19 -5.01 -4.15
N ALA A 544 3.18 -4.27 -3.05
CA ALA A 544 4.35 -3.59 -2.48
C ALA A 544 5.14 -4.42 -1.46
N MET A 545 4.78 -5.69 -1.26
CA MET A 545 5.43 -6.60 -0.32
C MET A 545 6.94 -6.75 -0.52
N GLY A 546 7.66 -6.46 0.56
CA GLY A 546 9.11 -6.58 0.65
C GLY A 546 9.85 -5.66 -0.30
N ASN A 547 10.88 -6.20 -0.97
CA ASN A 547 11.63 -5.44 -1.96
C ASN A 547 10.91 -5.44 -3.32
N GLY A 548 10.30 -4.29 -3.63
CA GLY A 548 9.44 -4.05 -4.78
C GLY A 548 8.62 -2.77 -4.59
N PRO A 549 7.66 -2.50 -5.47
CA PRO A 549 7.31 -3.27 -6.67
C PRO A 549 8.06 -2.77 -7.92
N GLY A 550 8.22 -3.67 -8.90
CA GLY A 550 8.58 -3.31 -10.28
C GLY A 550 7.35 -2.98 -11.14
N ALA A 551 7.59 -2.52 -12.37
CA ALA A 551 6.59 -2.23 -13.41
C ALA A 551 5.63 -1.04 -13.15
N ILE A 552 5.87 -0.21 -12.13
CA ILE A 552 5.05 0.98 -11.85
C ILE A 552 5.00 1.90 -13.08
N ASP A 553 6.14 2.13 -13.71
CA ASP A 553 6.30 2.95 -14.92
C ASP A 553 5.61 2.36 -16.14
N GLU A 554 5.61 1.04 -16.29
CA GLU A 554 4.88 0.37 -17.38
C GLU A 554 3.37 0.59 -17.27
N TYR A 555 2.79 0.54 -16.05
CA TYR A 555 1.39 0.87 -15.83
C TYR A 555 1.10 2.36 -16.05
N GLU A 556 1.93 3.25 -15.51
CA GLU A 556 1.72 4.69 -15.65
C GLU A 556 1.81 5.15 -17.12
N ALA A 557 2.72 4.57 -17.89
CA ALA A 557 2.81 4.82 -19.33
C ALA A 557 1.52 4.44 -20.09
N LEU A 558 0.80 3.40 -19.64
CA LEU A 558 -0.50 3.05 -20.22
C LEU A 558 -1.57 4.08 -19.85
N VAL A 559 -1.55 4.61 -18.62
CA VAL A 559 -2.47 5.65 -18.15
C VAL A 559 -2.29 6.94 -18.95
N ASP A 560 -1.05 7.29 -19.27
CA ASP A 560 -0.73 8.40 -20.17
C ASP A 560 -1.26 8.16 -21.60
N GLU A 561 -1.12 6.93 -22.10
CA GLU A 561 -1.45 6.56 -23.47
C GLU A 561 -2.98 6.44 -23.71
N PHE A 562 -3.73 5.88 -22.76
CA PHE A 562 -5.13 5.48 -22.95
C PHE A 562 -6.08 6.19 -21.96
N PRO A 563 -6.92 7.14 -22.43
CA PRO A 563 -7.85 7.89 -21.57
C PRO A 563 -8.83 7.03 -20.75
N ARG A 564 -9.20 5.85 -21.24
CA ARG A 564 -10.04 4.86 -20.52
C ARG A 564 -9.44 4.42 -19.19
N LEU A 565 -8.11 4.37 -19.09
CA LEU A 565 -7.41 3.90 -17.90
C LEU A 565 -7.30 5.04 -16.90
N HIS A 566 -7.91 4.94 -15.73
CA HIS A 566 -7.95 6.00 -14.73
C HIS A 566 -6.91 5.82 -13.63
N GLY A 567 -5.80 5.13 -13.90
CA GLY A 567 -4.79 4.81 -12.89
C GLY A 567 -5.25 3.66 -11.98
N GLY A 568 -4.82 3.71 -10.73
CA GLY A 568 -5.05 2.62 -9.78
C GLY A 568 -4.69 2.93 -8.34
N PHE A 569 -4.89 1.93 -7.50
CA PHE A 569 -4.63 1.97 -6.07
C PHE A 569 -3.58 0.92 -5.72
N VAL A 570 -2.42 1.33 -5.23
CA VAL A 570 -1.35 0.41 -4.80
C VAL A 570 -1.89 -0.52 -3.70
N TRP A 571 -1.50 -1.79 -3.74
CA TRP A 571 -1.66 -2.70 -2.61
C TRP A 571 -0.33 -2.88 -1.87
N GLU A 572 -0.18 -2.43 -0.64
CA GLU A 572 -1.05 -1.48 0.05
C GLU A 572 -0.24 -0.35 0.70
N TRP A 573 -0.90 0.49 1.48
CA TRP A 573 -0.23 1.64 2.09
C TRP A 573 0.80 1.23 3.15
N ARG A 574 0.48 0.26 4.02
CA ARG A 574 1.28 0.02 5.23
C ARG A 574 1.31 -1.43 5.68
N ASP A 575 2.49 -1.89 6.08
CA ASP A 575 2.68 -3.16 6.78
C ASP A 575 1.86 -3.24 8.09
N HIS A 576 1.16 -4.34 8.30
CA HIS A 576 0.37 -4.59 9.50
C HIS A 576 1.12 -5.30 10.62
N GLY A 577 2.44 -5.09 10.74
CA GLY A 577 3.25 -5.67 11.81
C GLY A 577 2.80 -5.25 13.20
N LEU A 578 2.56 -6.23 14.07
CA LEU A 578 2.18 -5.99 15.46
C LEU A 578 3.43 -6.02 16.34
N ARG A 579 3.62 -4.98 17.16
CA ARG A 579 4.82 -4.90 18.01
C ARG A 579 4.80 -6.02 19.04
N HIS A 580 5.86 -6.82 19.07
CA HIS A 580 6.00 -7.94 19.99
C HIS A 580 7.42 -8.03 20.56
N ARG A 581 7.62 -8.93 21.54
CA ARG A 581 8.92 -9.16 22.18
C ARG A 581 9.25 -10.63 22.23
N THR A 582 10.51 -10.95 21.94
CA THR A 582 11.10 -12.26 22.19
C THR A 582 11.17 -12.56 23.70
N ALA A 583 11.48 -13.81 24.05
CA ALA A 583 11.66 -14.23 25.45
C ALA A 583 12.78 -13.48 26.20
N ASP A 584 13.77 -12.91 25.49
CA ASP A 584 14.83 -12.10 26.07
C ASP A 584 14.54 -10.58 26.07
N GLY A 585 13.37 -10.17 25.56
CA GLY A 585 12.88 -8.80 25.59
C GLY A 585 13.18 -7.97 24.33
N THR A 586 13.85 -8.56 23.34
CA THR A 586 14.12 -7.93 22.04
C THR A 586 12.80 -7.65 21.32
N GLU A 587 12.61 -6.39 20.93
CA GLU A 587 11.41 -5.95 20.24
C GLU A 587 11.48 -6.26 18.75
N PHE A 588 10.36 -6.63 18.15
CA PHE A 588 10.22 -6.84 16.71
C PHE A 588 8.76 -6.64 16.27
N PHE A 589 8.52 -6.56 14.96
CA PHE A 589 7.16 -6.58 14.40
C PHE A 589 6.80 -8.01 14.00
N ALA A 590 5.81 -8.58 14.68
CA ALA A 590 5.29 -9.90 14.42
C ALA A 590 4.31 -9.90 13.25
N TYR A 591 4.32 -10.99 12.48
CA TYR A 591 3.37 -11.30 11.41
C TYR A 591 2.73 -12.68 11.64
N GLY A 592 1.92 -13.17 10.69
CA GLY A 592 1.16 -14.39 10.91
C GLY A 592 2.01 -15.61 11.23
N GLY A 593 1.59 -16.35 12.25
CA GLY A 593 2.29 -17.54 12.76
C GLY A 593 3.11 -17.25 14.03
N ASP A 594 3.48 -16.00 14.28
CA ASP A 594 4.25 -15.61 15.47
C ASP A 594 3.41 -15.66 16.75
N PHE A 595 2.09 -15.66 16.63
CA PHE A 595 1.14 -15.75 17.74
C PHE A 595 0.65 -17.20 17.98
N GLY A 596 1.24 -18.17 17.28
CA GLY A 596 0.93 -19.60 17.46
C GLY A 596 -0.36 -20.05 16.78
N GLU A 597 -0.77 -19.36 15.71
CA GLU A 597 -1.92 -19.74 14.90
C GLU A 597 -1.80 -21.17 14.34
N VAL A 598 -2.93 -21.86 14.21
CA VAL A 598 -2.98 -23.20 13.61
C VAL A 598 -2.82 -23.12 12.09
N VAL A 599 -3.44 -22.11 11.47
CA VAL A 599 -3.34 -21.75 10.06
C VAL A 599 -3.05 -20.26 10.00
N HIS A 600 -2.16 -19.85 9.11
CA HIS A 600 -1.79 -18.47 8.87
C HIS A 600 -1.17 -18.31 7.49
N ASP A 601 -1.03 -17.06 7.02
CA ASP A 601 -0.46 -16.72 5.71
C ASP A 601 0.87 -15.96 5.83
N SER A 602 1.59 -16.21 6.93
CA SER A 602 2.95 -15.71 7.19
C SER A 602 3.06 -14.18 7.09
N ASN A 603 4.03 -13.65 6.33
CA ASN A 603 4.30 -12.23 6.22
C ASN A 603 3.52 -11.54 5.11
N PHE A 604 2.49 -12.17 4.52
CA PHE A 604 1.65 -11.49 3.52
C PHE A 604 1.00 -10.21 4.07
N VAL A 605 0.78 -10.13 5.38
CA VAL A 605 0.31 -8.90 6.06
C VAL A 605 1.34 -7.75 6.10
N MET A 606 2.55 -7.98 5.60
CA MET A 606 3.69 -7.04 5.57
C MET A 606 3.96 -6.61 4.12
N ASP A 607 2.95 -6.00 3.51
CA ASP A 607 2.83 -5.71 2.09
C ASP A 607 2.65 -4.22 1.75
N GLY A 608 3.12 -3.34 2.64
CA GLY A 608 2.95 -1.91 2.53
C GLY A 608 4.09 -1.16 1.83
N MET A 609 3.72 -0.03 1.20
CA MET A 609 4.67 1.00 0.79
C MET A 609 5.39 1.67 1.97
N VAL A 610 4.80 1.63 3.16
CA VAL A 610 5.35 2.12 4.42
C VAL A 610 5.48 0.97 5.42
N LEU A 611 6.62 0.86 6.09
CA LEU A 611 6.84 -0.14 7.13
C LEU A 611 5.96 0.16 8.38
N SER A 612 5.85 -0.80 9.29
CA SER A 612 5.01 -0.67 10.49
C SER A 612 5.39 0.49 11.41
N ASP A 613 6.62 1.02 11.30
CA ASP A 613 7.15 2.12 12.12
C ASP A 613 7.08 3.51 11.47
N ASP A 614 6.31 3.69 10.39
CA ASP A 614 6.22 4.92 9.57
C ASP A 614 7.37 5.14 8.56
N THR A 615 8.33 4.22 8.45
CA THR A 615 9.44 4.35 7.50
C THR A 615 8.98 4.12 6.06
N PRO A 616 9.13 5.10 5.14
CA PRO A 616 8.88 4.89 3.71
C PRO A 616 9.82 3.85 3.12
N SER A 617 9.28 2.88 2.38
CA SER A 617 10.10 1.97 1.59
C SER A 617 10.69 2.68 0.36
N PRO A 618 11.77 2.14 -0.24
CA PRO A 618 12.25 2.59 -1.55
C PRO A 618 11.17 2.52 -2.65
N GLY A 619 10.26 1.54 -2.57
CA GLY A 619 9.13 1.41 -3.50
C GLY A 619 8.22 2.64 -3.51
N LEU A 620 8.03 3.29 -2.36
CA LEU A 620 7.21 4.50 -2.26
C LEU A 620 7.88 5.71 -2.93
N TYR A 621 9.21 5.85 -2.80
CA TYR A 621 9.96 6.88 -3.52
C TYR A 621 9.91 6.67 -5.04
N GLU A 622 10.08 5.42 -5.48
CA GLU A 622 9.97 5.05 -6.89
C GLU A 622 8.58 5.39 -7.43
N TRP A 623 7.53 4.97 -6.71
CA TRP A 623 6.15 5.23 -7.08
C TRP A 623 5.87 6.73 -7.20
N ALA A 624 6.19 7.50 -6.16
CA ALA A 624 5.95 8.94 -6.12
C ALA A 624 6.63 9.68 -7.27
N GLN A 625 7.84 9.27 -7.66
CA GLN A 625 8.55 9.83 -8.80
C GLN A 625 7.85 9.52 -10.14
N VAL A 626 7.35 8.30 -10.32
CA VAL A 626 6.68 7.88 -11.56
C VAL A 626 5.33 8.60 -11.73
N VAL A 627 4.55 8.69 -10.66
CA VAL A 627 3.19 9.30 -10.68
C VAL A 627 3.18 10.82 -10.51
N ALA A 628 4.35 11.46 -10.48
CA ALA A 628 4.44 12.87 -10.09
C ALA A 628 3.51 13.77 -10.92
N PRO A 629 2.68 14.61 -10.27
CA PRO A 629 1.64 15.38 -10.94
C PRO A 629 2.19 16.50 -11.83
N ILE A 630 3.43 16.92 -11.59
CA ILE A 630 4.19 17.79 -12.49
C ILE A 630 5.36 16.98 -13.02
N ARG A 631 5.23 16.49 -14.25
CA ARG A 631 6.26 15.67 -14.88
C ARG A 631 7.32 16.56 -15.50
N VAL A 632 8.59 16.24 -15.23
CA VAL A 632 9.73 16.96 -15.79
C VAL A 632 10.66 15.99 -16.51
N THR A 633 11.15 16.38 -17.68
CA THR A 633 12.18 15.65 -18.42
C THR A 633 13.26 16.60 -18.92
N LEU A 634 14.46 16.06 -19.11
CA LEU A 634 15.62 16.78 -19.62
C LEU A 634 16.14 16.14 -20.90
N ALA A 635 16.48 16.97 -21.88
CA ALA A 635 17.17 16.57 -23.09
C ALA A 635 18.30 17.55 -23.43
N ALA A 636 19.33 17.11 -24.14
CA ALA A 636 20.35 18.01 -24.67
C ALA A 636 19.77 18.91 -25.77
N GLY A 637 20.10 20.20 -25.74
CA GLY A 637 19.75 21.17 -26.77
C GLY A 637 20.60 21.06 -28.04
N GLU A 638 20.39 21.97 -29.00
CA GLU A 638 21.20 21.99 -30.21
C GLU A 638 22.62 22.48 -29.87
N ALA A 639 23.65 21.85 -30.47
CA ALA A 639 25.03 22.23 -30.21
C ALA A 639 25.30 23.67 -30.67
N GLY A 640 25.47 24.58 -29.72
CA GLY A 640 26.02 25.92 -29.94
C GLY A 640 27.49 25.89 -30.37
N SER A 641 28.12 27.06 -30.51
CA SER A 641 29.56 27.10 -30.72
C SER A 641 30.29 26.58 -29.47
N ALA A 642 31.53 26.09 -29.61
CA ALA A 642 32.27 25.47 -28.50
C ALA A 642 32.50 26.39 -27.28
N ASP A 643 32.25 27.70 -27.42
CA ASP A 643 32.39 28.70 -26.36
C ASP A 643 31.07 28.99 -25.61
N ASP A 644 29.92 28.43 -26.04
CA ASP A 644 28.58 28.77 -25.53
C ASP A 644 28.08 27.90 -24.36
N GLY A 645 28.89 26.93 -23.88
CA GLY A 645 28.49 25.96 -22.87
C GLY A 645 27.50 24.90 -23.39
N ALA A 646 27.00 24.03 -22.51
CA ALA A 646 25.93 23.09 -22.88
C ALA A 646 24.55 23.77 -22.80
N GLU A 647 23.63 23.34 -23.66
CA GLU A 647 22.21 23.71 -23.59
C GLU A 647 21.41 22.49 -23.13
N ALA A 648 20.47 22.69 -22.21
CA ALA A 648 19.47 21.69 -21.84
C ALA A 648 18.06 22.20 -22.16
N LEU A 649 17.21 21.30 -22.63
CA LEU A 649 15.78 21.50 -22.81
C LEU A 649 15.05 20.85 -21.64
N VAL A 650 14.38 21.67 -20.82
CA VAL A 650 13.54 21.22 -19.70
C VAL A 650 12.09 21.17 -20.17
N THR A 651 11.52 19.99 -20.32
CA THR A 651 10.09 19.86 -20.63
C THR A 651 9.31 19.66 -19.34
N VAL A 652 8.29 20.48 -19.11
CA VAL A 652 7.48 20.49 -17.91
C VAL A 652 6.03 20.30 -18.32
N ALA A 653 5.40 19.22 -17.86
CA ALA A 653 3.99 18.94 -18.10
C ALA A 653 3.24 18.99 -16.78
N ASN A 654 2.22 19.86 -16.69
CA ASN A 654 1.30 19.86 -15.57
C ASN A 654 0.22 18.81 -15.84
N LEU A 655 0.32 17.65 -15.19
CA LEU A 655 -0.61 16.52 -15.36
C LEU A 655 -1.77 16.54 -14.36
N ARG A 656 -1.87 17.59 -13.55
CA ARG A 656 -2.95 17.78 -12.59
C ARG A 656 -4.34 17.78 -13.25
N HIS A 657 -5.33 17.46 -12.42
CA HIS A 657 -6.75 17.50 -12.74
C HIS A 657 -7.26 18.93 -12.89
N SER A 658 -6.89 19.83 -11.98
CA SER A 658 -7.51 21.14 -11.82
C SER A 658 -6.53 22.28 -11.53
N ALA A 659 -5.56 22.09 -10.63
CA ALA A 659 -4.68 23.17 -10.21
C ALA A 659 -3.62 23.51 -11.26
N ASP A 660 -3.30 24.80 -11.40
CA ASP A 660 -2.13 25.26 -12.15
C ASP A 660 -0.82 24.91 -11.41
N ALA A 661 0.32 25.36 -11.92
CA ALA A 661 1.64 25.11 -11.34
C ALA A 661 2.19 26.31 -10.51
N SER A 662 1.33 27.20 -10.00
CA SER A 662 1.76 28.39 -9.25
C SER A 662 2.35 28.08 -7.87
N ASP A 663 2.05 26.92 -7.32
CA ASP A 663 2.52 26.40 -6.03
C ASP A 663 3.90 25.72 -6.12
N VAL A 664 4.49 25.59 -7.31
CA VAL A 664 5.78 24.93 -7.52
C VAL A 664 6.82 25.82 -8.20
N VAL A 665 8.10 25.51 -7.96
CA VAL A 665 9.27 26.09 -8.63
C VAL A 665 10.15 24.98 -9.16
N ILE A 666 10.81 25.23 -10.30
CA ILE A 666 11.80 24.34 -10.86
C ILE A 666 13.19 24.75 -10.38
N ARG A 667 13.87 23.86 -9.64
CA ARG A 667 15.26 24.06 -9.23
C ARG A 667 16.20 23.23 -10.10
N LEU A 668 17.08 23.90 -10.82
CA LEU A 668 18.16 23.31 -11.58
C LEU A 668 19.46 23.33 -10.75
N THR A 669 20.13 22.19 -10.66
CA THR A 669 21.48 22.04 -10.11
C THR A 669 22.38 21.42 -11.18
N VAL A 670 23.59 21.95 -11.39
CA VAL A 670 24.64 21.28 -12.17
C VAL A 670 25.76 20.87 -11.24
N GLU A 671 26.19 19.62 -11.34
CA GLU A 671 27.21 19.01 -10.47
C GLU A 671 28.35 18.42 -11.31
N HIS A 672 29.59 18.64 -10.88
CA HIS A 672 30.80 18.01 -11.42
C HIS A 672 31.29 16.94 -10.44
N ASP A 673 31.23 15.66 -10.81
CA ASP A 673 31.53 14.52 -9.91
C ASP A 673 30.76 14.59 -8.56
N GLY A 674 29.56 15.17 -8.58
CA GLY A 674 28.71 15.39 -7.39
C GLY A 674 29.05 16.64 -6.57
N GLU A 675 29.98 17.49 -7.04
CA GLU A 675 30.22 18.81 -6.46
C GLU A 675 29.42 19.90 -7.20
N GLU A 676 28.67 20.70 -6.45
CA GLU A 676 27.82 21.75 -7.01
C GLU A 676 28.64 22.80 -7.79
N ALA A 677 28.25 23.03 -9.05
CA ALA A 677 28.83 24.02 -9.95
C ALA A 677 27.85 25.17 -10.27
N LEU A 678 26.55 24.89 -10.28
CA LEU A 678 25.48 25.86 -10.53
C LEU A 678 24.23 25.46 -9.77
N VAL A 679 23.53 26.45 -9.20
CA VAL A 679 22.13 26.34 -8.76
C VAL A 679 21.37 27.52 -9.34
N ALA A 680 20.21 27.24 -9.93
CA ALA A 680 19.30 28.25 -10.46
C ALA A 680 17.86 27.80 -10.28
N ASP A 681 16.99 28.74 -9.92
CA ASP A 681 15.54 28.52 -9.95
C ASP A 681 14.99 29.05 -11.28
N LEU A 682 14.17 28.24 -11.95
CA LEU A 682 13.52 28.54 -13.23
C LEU A 682 12.02 28.77 -12.98
N PRO A 683 11.41 29.82 -13.58
CA PRO A 683 9.98 30.04 -13.45
C PRO A 683 9.19 28.97 -14.21
N VAL A 684 8.05 28.54 -13.65
CA VAL A 684 7.09 27.64 -14.31
C VAL A 684 6.00 28.47 -14.97
N ALA A 685 6.33 29.13 -16.07
CA ALA A 685 5.40 29.98 -16.82
C ALA A 685 4.85 29.26 -18.05
N GLY A 686 3.52 29.33 -18.23
CA GLY A 686 2.80 28.95 -19.44
C GLY A 686 2.77 30.07 -20.48
N VAL A 687 1.74 30.06 -21.35
CA VAL A 687 1.59 31.07 -22.42
C VAL A 687 1.27 32.44 -21.82
N GLY A 688 2.11 33.46 -22.08
CA GLY A 688 1.84 34.84 -21.66
C GLY A 688 2.32 35.21 -20.26
N ASP A 689 3.25 34.44 -19.67
CA ASP A 689 3.80 34.59 -18.31
C ASP A 689 2.84 34.21 -17.16
N ASP A 690 1.67 33.62 -17.46
CA ASP A 690 0.76 33.03 -16.47
C ASP A 690 1.30 31.67 -15.95
N ALA A 691 0.80 31.18 -14.81
CA ALA A 691 1.17 29.85 -14.30
C ALA A 691 0.73 28.74 -15.28
N LEU A 692 1.54 27.67 -15.41
CA LEU A 692 1.24 26.56 -16.32
C LEU A 692 -0.05 25.84 -15.91
N ALA A 693 -1.09 25.94 -16.74
CA ALA A 693 -2.42 25.41 -16.41
C ALA A 693 -2.45 23.87 -16.43
N ALA A 694 -3.42 23.29 -15.72
CA ALA A 694 -3.63 21.84 -15.70
C ALA A 694 -3.80 21.27 -17.12
N GLY A 695 -2.96 20.28 -17.49
CA GLY A 695 -2.92 19.62 -18.79
C GLY A 695 -2.02 20.30 -19.84
N GLU A 696 -1.39 21.43 -19.51
CA GLU A 696 -0.46 22.10 -20.42
C GLU A 696 0.97 21.58 -20.27
N THR A 697 1.77 21.85 -21.30
CA THR A 697 3.19 21.51 -21.35
C THR A 697 3.99 22.69 -21.89
N VAL A 698 5.13 22.97 -21.27
CA VAL A 698 6.09 23.99 -21.72
C VAL A 698 7.49 23.39 -21.86
N VAL A 699 8.29 23.93 -22.78
CA VAL A 699 9.71 23.58 -22.94
C VAL A 699 10.54 24.83 -22.67
N LEU A 700 11.44 24.74 -21.69
CA LEU A 700 12.37 25.80 -21.32
C LEU A 700 13.77 25.47 -21.87
N ALA A 701 14.33 26.36 -22.68
CA ALA A 701 15.72 26.25 -23.11
C ALA A 701 16.63 26.92 -22.09
N VAL A 702 17.61 26.18 -21.58
CA VAL A 702 18.58 26.65 -20.59
C VAL A 702 19.98 26.58 -21.21
N PRO A 703 20.46 27.68 -21.83
CA PRO A 703 21.79 27.73 -22.43
C PRO A 703 22.88 28.00 -21.39
N GLY A 704 24.14 27.75 -21.75
CA GLY A 704 25.30 28.18 -20.97
C GLY A 704 25.58 27.35 -19.71
N LEU A 705 25.13 26.10 -19.66
CA LEU A 705 25.41 25.21 -18.54
C LEU A 705 26.92 24.88 -18.49
N PRO A 706 27.55 25.00 -17.29
CA PRO A 706 28.95 24.68 -17.14
C PRO A 706 29.18 23.17 -17.36
N VAL A 707 30.25 22.84 -18.08
CA VAL A 707 30.67 21.45 -18.31
C VAL A 707 32.13 21.30 -17.96
N ALA A 708 32.45 20.31 -17.12
CA ALA A 708 33.81 20.03 -16.72
C ALA A 708 34.63 19.41 -17.87
N THR A 709 35.95 19.68 -17.88
CA THR A 709 36.88 19.10 -18.87
C THR A 709 37.40 17.71 -18.47
N SER A 710 37.11 17.28 -17.24
CA SER A 710 37.43 15.97 -16.67
C SER A 710 36.35 15.59 -15.66
N GLY A 711 36.04 14.30 -15.53
CA GLY A 711 34.97 13.84 -14.64
C GLY A 711 33.61 13.84 -15.34
N GLU A 712 32.56 13.55 -14.60
CA GLU A 712 31.17 13.59 -15.06
C GLU A 712 30.52 14.95 -14.74
N THR A 713 29.66 15.44 -15.63
CA THR A 713 28.82 16.61 -15.39
C THR A 713 27.36 16.21 -15.48
N TRP A 714 26.59 16.47 -14.42
CA TRP A 714 25.17 16.13 -14.33
C TRP A 714 24.33 17.37 -14.12
N ALA A 715 23.28 17.54 -14.92
CA ALA A 715 22.23 18.52 -14.68
C ALA A 715 21.04 17.82 -14.04
N THR A 716 20.59 18.32 -12.90
CA THR A 716 19.46 17.81 -12.12
C THR A 716 18.39 18.88 -12.04
N VAL A 717 17.18 18.57 -12.48
CA VAL A 717 16.01 19.43 -12.26
C VAL A 717 15.11 18.79 -11.21
N ARG A 718 14.69 19.59 -10.23
CA ARG A 718 13.69 19.22 -9.22
C ARG A 718 12.50 20.15 -9.28
N VAL A 719 11.29 19.61 -9.31
CA VAL A 719 10.06 20.36 -9.04
C VAL A 719 9.87 20.36 -7.54
N VAL A 720 9.81 21.54 -6.93
CA VAL A 720 9.67 21.71 -5.49
C VAL A 720 8.53 22.63 -5.11
N THR A 721 7.94 22.44 -3.93
CA THR A 721 6.94 23.37 -3.39
C THR A 721 7.54 24.78 -3.22
N ALA A 722 6.81 25.79 -3.67
CA ALA A 722 7.26 27.19 -3.62
C ALA A 722 7.09 27.83 -2.22
N ALA A 723 6.17 27.30 -1.42
CA ALA A 723 5.83 27.75 -0.07
C ALA A 723 5.40 26.56 0.80
N ASP A 724 5.25 26.80 2.10
CA ASP A 724 4.68 25.81 3.01
C ASP A 724 3.24 25.49 2.60
N ALA A 725 2.95 24.22 2.39
CA ALA A 725 1.61 23.66 2.28
C ALA A 725 1.23 22.98 3.60
N GLU A 726 -0.07 22.69 3.80
CA GLU A 726 -0.52 21.97 5.00
C GLU A 726 0.18 20.61 5.17
N TRP A 727 0.56 19.98 4.06
CA TRP A 727 1.14 18.65 4.00
C TRP A 727 2.66 18.60 3.82
N ALA A 728 3.32 19.70 3.45
CA ALA A 728 4.78 19.72 3.29
C ALA A 728 5.37 21.13 3.42
N PRO A 729 6.62 21.24 3.91
CA PRO A 729 7.32 22.52 3.93
C PRO A 729 7.69 23.01 2.51
N ALA A 730 8.01 24.29 2.38
CA ALA A 730 8.61 24.86 1.17
C ALA A 730 9.90 24.11 0.80
N GLY A 731 10.09 23.81 -0.49
CA GLY A 731 11.24 23.06 -1.00
C GLY A 731 11.07 21.54 -0.99
N HIS A 732 9.89 21.02 -0.61
CA HIS A 732 9.56 19.60 -0.73
C HIS A 732 9.61 19.15 -2.18
N VAL A 733 10.28 18.03 -2.46
CA VAL A 733 10.50 17.53 -3.83
C VAL A 733 9.28 16.73 -4.28
N ILE A 734 8.71 17.13 -5.42
CA ILE A 734 7.57 16.47 -6.07
C ILE A 734 8.05 15.54 -7.19
N ALA A 735 9.03 15.99 -7.98
CA ALA A 735 9.57 15.24 -9.11
C ALA A 735 11.05 15.61 -9.33
N THR A 736 11.83 14.67 -9.83
CA THR A 736 13.22 14.87 -10.22
C THR A 736 13.49 14.34 -11.62
N ALA A 737 14.35 15.00 -12.39
CA ALA A 737 14.91 14.46 -13.62
C ALA A 737 16.39 14.82 -13.71
N GLN A 738 17.16 13.98 -14.41
CA GLN A 738 18.59 14.20 -14.64
C GLN A 738 18.99 14.02 -16.10
N LEU A 739 20.04 14.73 -16.48
CA LEU A 739 20.71 14.61 -17.77
C LEU A 739 22.22 14.64 -17.58
N GLU A 740 22.89 13.65 -18.14
CA GLU A 740 24.34 13.65 -18.24
C GLU A 740 24.80 14.62 -19.34
N LEU A 741 25.67 15.56 -18.99
CA LEU A 741 26.28 16.54 -19.90
C LEU A 741 27.76 16.24 -20.18
N THR A 742 28.27 15.10 -19.70
CA THR A 742 29.69 14.70 -19.79
C THR A 742 30.16 14.57 -21.25
N PRO A 743 31.24 15.27 -21.65
CA PRO A 743 31.86 15.05 -22.96
C PRO A 743 32.52 13.66 -23.03
N ALA A 744 32.41 12.97 -24.16
CA ALA A 744 33.01 11.63 -24.35
C ALA A 744 34.54 11.58 -24.10
N ALA A 745 35.23 12.72 -24.21
CA ALA A 745 36.67 12.85 -23.92
C ALA A 745 36.99 12.92 -22.42
N ALA A 746 36.03 13.31 -21.57
CA ALA A 746 36.18 13.40 -20.12
C ALA A 746 35.94 12.06 -19.40
N VAL A 747 35.27 11.10 -20.08
CA VAL A 747 34.98 9.76 -19.55
C VAL A 747 36.26 8.97 -19.33
N ARG A 748 36.44 8.50 -18.08
CA ARG A 748 37.59 7.70 -17.68
C ARG A 748 37.51 6.29 -18.29
N ARG A 749 38.64 5.80 -18.83
CA ARG A 749 38.74 4.47 -19.47
C ARG A 749 39.74 3.58 -18.75
N ALA A 750 39.46 2.28 -18.73
CA ALA A 750 40.43 1.28 -18.32
C ALA A 750 41.69 1.32 -19.22
N PRO A 751 42.89 1.05 -18.67
CA PRO A 751 44.07 0.73 -19.45
C PRO A 751 43.79 -0.35 -20.52
N SER A 752 44.34 -0.19 -21.72
CA SER A 752 44.13 -1.12 -22.84
C SER A 752 44.67 -2.53 -22.59
N THR A 753 45.59 -2.67 -21.64
CA THR A 753 46.18 -3.94 -21.16
C THR A 753 45.19 -4.79 -20.36
N LEU A 754 44.09 -4.20 -19.86
CA LEU A 754 43.05 -4.88 -19.08
C LEU A 754 41.90 -5.44 -19.94
N ARG A 755 42.02 -5.46 -21.27
CA ARG A 755 41.02 -6.05 -22.16
C ARG A 755 40.83 -7.55 -21.91
N PRO A 756 39.66 -8.14 -22.19
CA PRO A 756 39.43 -9.58 -22.06
C PRO A 756 40.50 -10.37 -22.83
N GLY A 757 41.11 -11.37 -22.18
CA GLY A 757 41.99 -12.31 -22.88
C GLY A 757 41.17 -13.21 -23.81
N VAL A 758 41.71 -13.56 -24.99
CA VAL A 758 41.03 -14.53 -25.89
C VAL A 758 40.92 -15.89 -25.17
N PRO A 759 39.71 -16.46 -25.02
CA PRO A 759 39.54 -17.77 -24.41
C PRO A 759 40.34 -18.83 -25.19
N GLY A 760 41.30 -19.48 -24.54
CA GLY A 760 42.10 -20.53 -25.17
C GLY A 760 43.33 -20.07 -25.98
N ALA A 761 43.79 -18.82 -25.82
CA ALA A 761 45.12 -18.44 -26.29
C ALA A 761 46.18 -19.22 -25.50
N ALA A 762 46.65 -20.32 -26.09
CA ALA A 762 47.81 -21.04 -25.62
C ALA A 762 49.05 -20.14 -25.72
N GLY A 763 49.60 -19.74 -24.58
CA GLY A 763 50.97 -19.27 -24.48
C GLY A 763 51.17 -18.04 -23.62
N ASP A 764 51.33 -18.25 -22.30
CA ASP A 764 52.58 -17.80 -21.70
C ASP A 764 53.16 -18.94 -20.85
N ARG A 765 54.14 -19.64 -21.42
CA ARG A 765 54.88 -20.74 -20.79
C ARG A 765 56.04 -20.24 -19.92
N LEU A 766 55.92 -19.04 -19.36
CA LEU A 766 56.97 -18.38 -18.58
C LEU A 766 56.40 -17.63 -17.35
N ALA A 767 55.64 -18.33 -16.50
CA ALA A 767 55.46 -17.92 -15.11
C ALA A 767 55.53 -19.20 -14.26
N GLY A 768 56.58 -19.34 -13.45
CA GLY A 768 56.65 -20.43 -12.48
C GLY A 768 55.50 -20.30 -11.49
N ALA A 769 54.93 -21.42 -11.04
CA ALA A 769 53.98 -21.42 -9.92
C ALA A 769 54.66 -20.70 -8.73
N SER A 770 54.28 -19.45 -8.46
CA SER A 770 54.83 -18.70 -7.36
C SER A 770 54.14 -19.17 -6.08
N SER A 771 54.85 -19.96 -5.29
CA SER A 771 54.48 -20.23 -3.90
C SER A 771 54.98 -19.10 -3.01
N GLY A 772 54.15 -18.54 -2.15
CA GLY A 772 54.53 -17.53 -1.15
C GLY A 772 53.70 -16.25 -1.16
N ARG A 773 54.14 -15.28 -0.36
CA ARG A 773 53.52 -13.96 -0.26
C ARG A 773 54.01 -13.05 -1.38
N LEU A 774 53.09 -12.34 -2.03
CA LEU A 774 53.38 -11.30 -3.02
C LEU A 774 52.60 -10.04 -2.66
N ASP A 775 53.29 -8.90 -2.62
CA ASP A 775 52.67 -7.60 -2.43
C ASP A 775 52.59 -6.89 -3.80
N LEU A 776 51.40 -6.47 -4.19
CA LEU A 776 51.10 -5.77 -5.44
C LEU A 776 50.37 -4.46 -5.10
N GLY A 777 51.13 -3.36 -4.99
CA GLY A 777 50.60 -2.08 -4.53
C GLY A 777 50.00 -2.19 -3.12
N PRO A 778 48.73 -1.77 -2.91
CA PRO A 778 48.06 -1.90 -1.61
C PRO A 778 47.53 -3.30 -1.31
N ALA A 779 47.61 -4.27 -2.24
CA ALA A 779 47.14 -5.64 -2.04
C ALA A 779 48.28 -6.60 -1.70
N SER A 780 48.01 -7.57 -0.82
CA SER A 780 48.91 -8.71 -0.59
C SER A 780 48.20 -10.02 -0.88
N PHE A 781 48.91 -10.91 -1.54
CA PHE A 781 48.47 -12.24 -1.93
C PHE A 781 49.32 -13.32 -1.26
N VAL A 782 48.72 -14.45 -0.93
CA VAL A 782 49.42 -15.67 -0.53
C VAL A 782 48.97 -16.79 -1.44
N ASP A 783 49.91 -17.35 -2.20
CA ASP A 783 49.62 -18.41 -3.19
C ASP A 783 48.50 -18.02 -4.18
N GLY A 784 48.45 -16.75 -4.55
CA GLY A 784 47.45 -16.16 -5.45
C GLY A 784 46.15 -15.72 -4.79
N ARG A 785 45.90 -16.05 -3.52
CA ARG A 785 44.71 -15.59 -2.78
C ARG A 785 44.96 -14.23 -2.14
N LEU A 786 44.04 -13.27 -2.32
CA LEU A 786 44.07 -12.00 -1.60
C LEU A 786 43.94 -12.25 -0.08
N VAL A 787 44.81 -11.63 0.71
CA VAL A 787 44.78 -11.75 2.18
C VAL A 787 44.69 -10.40 2.89
N THR A 788 45.21 -9.33 2.27
CA THR A 788 45.07 -7.98 2.79
C THR A 788 44.91 -6.98 1.66
N LEU A 789 44.13 -5.93 1.91
CA LEU A 789 43.97 -4.79 1.02
C LEU A 789 44.08 -3.50 1.84
N ALA A 790 44.95 -2.60 1.41
CA ALA A 790 45.30 -1.36 2.13
C ALA A 790 45.58 -1.62 3.63
N GLY A 791 46.40 -2.65 3.91
CA GLY A 791 46.87 -2.98 5.27
C GLY A 791 45.86 -3.70 6.18
N ARG A 792 44.66 -4.00 5.71
CA ARG A 792 43.60 -4.65 6.51
C ARG A 792 43.21 -6.01 5.92
N PRO A 793 42.77 -6.98 6.73
CA PRO A 793 42.42 -8.31 6.23
C PRO A 793 41.19 -8.24 5.33
N VAL A 794 41.30 -8.82 4.13
CA VAL A 794 40.22 -8.92 3.15
C VAL A 794 40.33 -10.27 2.47
N ASP A 795 39.19 -10.92 2.24
CA ASP A 795 39.10 -12.17 1.49
C ASP A 795 38.17 -12.03 0.27
N GLY A 796 38.42 -12.84 -0.76
CA GLY A 796 37.76 -12.75 -2.07
C GLY A 796 38.68 -12.17 -3.17
N PRO A 797 38.13 -11.75 -4.32
CA PRO A 797 36.72 -11.78 -4.70
C PRO A 797 36.16 -13.20 -4.85
N ARG A 798 34.92 -13.41 -4.40
CA ARG A 798 34.18 -14.68 -4.56
C ARG A 798 33.00 -14.47 -5.49
N LEU A 799 32.78 -15.34 -6.48
CA LEU A 799 31.56 -15.26 -7.29
C LEU A 799 30.34 -15.41 -6.40
N GLU A 800 29.34 -14.55 -6.60
CA GLU A 800 28.02 -14.72 -6.02
C GLU A 800 26.96 -14.66 -7.14
N LEU A 801 26.12 -15.68 -7.21
CA LEU A 801 24.93 -15.70 -8.07
C LEU A 801 23.64 -15.66 -7.26
N TRP A 802 23.67 -16.12 -6.01
CA TRP A 802 22.55 -16.09 -5.08
C TRP A 802 22.27 -14.67 -4.58
N ARG A 803 21.00 -14.32 -4.36
CA ARG A 803 20.55 -13.23 -3.47
C ARG A 803 19.58 -13.81 -2.45
N ALA A 804 19.45 -13.19 -1.28
CA ALA A 804 18.40 -13.55 -0.34
C ALA A 804 17.05 -13.29 -1.04
N PRO A 805 16.22 -14.32 -1.31
CA PRO A 805 15.03 -14.16 -2.13
C PRO A 805 14.10 -13.08 -1.57
N THR A 806 13.64 -12.20 -2.44
CA THR A 806 12.58 -11.26 -2.08
C THR A 806 11.25 -11.99 -1.91
N ASP A 807 10.24 -11.34 -1.33
CA ASP A 807 8.87 -11.89 -1.31
C ASP A 807 8.36 -12.21 -2.73
N ASN A 808 8.71 -11.36 -3.70
CA ASN A 808 8.41 -11.59 -5.11
C ASN A 808 9.13 -12.82 -5.68
N ASP A 809 10.40 -13.06 -5.32
CA ASP A 809 11.15 -14.25 -5.76
C ASP A 809 10.55 -15.55 -5.20
N GLN A 810 9.85 -15.48 -4.06
CA GLN A 810 9.15 -16.60 -3.43
C GLN A 810 7.73 -16.81 -3.94
N GLY A 811 7.13 -15.82 -4.60
CA GLY A 811 5.76 -15.83 -5.11
C GLY A 811 5.41 -17.01 -6.04
N ARG A 812 4.17 -17.53 -5.90
CA ARG A 812 3.68 -18.76 -6.57
C ARG A 812 2.28 -18.62 -7.15
N GLY A 813 1.96 -17.52 -7.82
CA GLY A 813 0.65 -17.34 -8.49
C GLY A 813 0.71 -17.36 -10.02
N TRP A 814 1.76 -16.75 -10.57
CA TRP A 814 1.75 -16.29 -11.94
C TRP A 814 2.82 -16.97 -12.81
N VAL A 815 2.55 -17.07 -14.11
CA VAL A 815 3.44 -17.73 -15.08
C VAL A 815 4.77 -16.96 -15.15
N PRO A 816 5.92 -17.63 -14.88
CA PRO A 816 7.22 -17.02 -15.05
C PRO A 816 7.41 -16.48 -16.48
N ARG A 817 7.85 -15.24 -16.62
CA ARG A 817 8.28 -14.64 -17.90
C ARG A 817 9.65 -15.15 -18.33
N ASP A 818 10.34 -15.89 -17.44
CA ASP A 818 11.58 -16.59 -17.76
C ASP A 818 11.38 -17.84 -18.65
N ARG A 819 10.13 -18.15 -19.02
CA ARG A 819 9.77 -19.16 -20.01
C ARG A 819 9.14 -18.49 -21.23
N ASP A 820 9.54 -18.89 -22.44
CA ASP A 820 8.98 -18.39 -23.71
C ASP A 820 7.53 -18.89 -23.91
N VAL A 821 6.60 -18.40 -23.10
CA VAL A 821 5.16 -18.66 -23.20
C VAL A 821 4.45 -17.35 -23.50
N ASP A 822 3.69 -17.32 -24.61
CA ASP A 822 2.79 -16.23 -24.95
C ASP A 822 1.54 -16.34 -24.06
N VAL A 823 1.59 -15.67 -22.91
CA VAL A 823 0.54 -15.68 -21.87
C VAL A 823 -0.82 -15.23 -22.42
N MET A 824 -0.84 -14.43 -23.50
CA MET A 824 -2.05 -13.85 -24.07
C MET A 824 -2.75 -14.75 -25.09
N ARG A 825 -2.00 -15.57 -25.86
CA ARG A 825 -2.59 -16.46 -26.87
C ARG A 825 -3.04 -17.82 -26.35
N ASP A 826 -2.46 -18.31 -25.26
CA ASP A 826 -2.76 -19.63 -24.68
C ASP A 826 -3.81 -19.59 -23.53
N ARG A 827 -4.58 -18.49 -23.40
CA ARG A 827 -5.61 -18.35 -22.35
C ARG A 827 -6.70 -19.44 -22.40
N HIS A 828 -6.93 -20.09 -23.55
CA HIS A 828 -7.80 -21.29 -23.65
C HIS A 828 -7.32 -22.50 -22.83
N ARG A 829 -6.12 -22.46 -22.25
CA ARG A 829 -5.63 -23.42 -21.26
C ARG A 829 -5.48 -22.84 -19.85
N ALA A 830 -5.67 -21.53 -19.67
CA ALA A 830 -5.45 -20.79 -18.43
C ALA A 830 -6.73 -20.53 -17.62
N ASP A 831 -7.89 -20.99 -18.08
CA ASP A 831 -9.09 -21.18 -17.21
C ASP A 831 -8.82 -22.20 -16.08
N GLN A 832 -7.66 -22.88 -16.14
CA GLN A 832 -6.97 -23.42 -14.99
C GLN A 832 -5.89 -22.42 -14.58
N TYR A 833 -6.17 -21.65 -13.53
CA TYR A 833 -5.17 -21.31 -12.53
C TYR A 833 -4.10 -22.42 -12.47
N LEU A 834 -2.90 -22.17 -13.00
CA LEU A 834 -1.73 -23.03 -12.74
C LEU A 834 -1.24 -22.83 -11.29
N VAL A 835 -2.17 -22.63 -10.36
CA VAL A 835 -1.97 -22.63 -8.92
C VAL A 835 -1.42 -24.02 -8.59
N GLY A 836 -0.12 -24.06 -8.29
CA GLY A 836 0.60 -25.24 -7.83
C GLY A 836 1.52 -25.96 -8.83
N VAL A 837 1.65 -25.54 -10.10
CA VAL A 837 2.44 -26.31 -11.09
C VAL A 837 3.80 -25.67 -11.45
N LEU A 838 3.96 -24.35 -11.34
CA LEU A 838 5.20 -23.66 -11.68
C LEU A 838 5.97 -23.24 -10.41
N PRO A 839 7.27 -23.57 -10.29
CA PRO A 839 8.07 -23.19 -9.13
C PRO A 839 8.25 -21.66 -9.03
N SER A 840 8.44 -21.16 -7.81
CA SER A 840 8.94 -19.79 -7.59
C SER A 840 10.36 -19.64 -8.16
N ALA A 841 10.84 -18.40 -8.27
CA ALA A 841 12.22 -18.12 -8.69
C ALA A 841 13.19 -18.75 -7.69
N GLU A 842 12.97 -18.53 -6.39
CA GLU A 842 13.69 -19.18 -5.28
C GLU A 842 13.76 -20.71 -5.46
N THR A 843 12.61 -21.38 -5.64
CA THR A 843 12.57 -22.84 -5.77
C THR A 843 13.44 -23.31 -6.94
N THR A 844 13.45 -22.54 -8.03
CA THR A 844 14.26 -22.85 -9.22
C THR A 844 15.75 -22.64 -8.95
N TRP A 845 16.11 -21.56 -8.27
CA TRP A 845 17.49 -21.23 -7.92
C TRP A 845 18.09 -22.21 -6.91
N LEU A 846 17.33 -22.62 -5.89
CA LEU A 846 17.74 -23.65 -4.92
C LEU A 846 17.96 -25.02 -5.60
N ARG A 847 17.10 -25.39 -6.57
CA ARG A 847 17.29 -26.61 -7.37
C ARG A 847 18.59 -26.57 -8.18
N LEU A 848 18.99 -25.40 -8.66
CA LEU A 848 20.28 -25.20 -9.34
C LEU A 848 21.47 -25.09 -8.37
N GLY A 849 21.21 -24.97 -7.06
CA GLY A 849 22.22 -24.83 -6.02
C GLY A 849 22.96 -23.49 -6.07
N LEU A 850 22.30 -22.43 -6.55
CA LEU A 850 22.91 -21.09 -6.65
C LEU A 850 23.34 -20.55 -5.28
N ASP A 851 22.64 -20.93 -4.21
CA ASP A 851 22.91 -20.62 -2.80
C ASP A 851 24.24 -21.20 -2.27
N ARG A 852 24.74 -22.25 -2.92
CA ARG A 852 25.83 -23.12 -2.43
C ARG A 852 26.91 -23.37 -3.48
N MET A 853 27.23 -22.34 -4.27
CA MET A 853 28.26 -22.39 -5.30
C MET A 853 29.64 -22.63 -4.67
N THR A 854 30.41 -23.57 -5.22
CA THR A 854 31.75 -23.94 -4.72
C THR A 854 32.84 -23.60 -5.73
N PRO A 855 33.95 -22.96 -5.31
CA PRO A 855 35.07 -22.68 -6.20
C PRO A 855 36.00 -23.88 -6.37
N ARG A 856 36.54 -24.04 -7.58
CA ARG A 856 37.75 -24.82 -7.85
C ARG A 856 38.76 -23.92 -8.56
N VAL A 857 39.94 -23.75 -7.96
CA VAL A 857 41.05 -23.05 -8.61
C VAL A 857 41.56 -23.90 -9.78
N GLU A 858 41.56 -23.33 -10.99
CA GLU A 858 42.10 -23.99 -12.19
C GLU A 858 43.54 -23.59 -12.45
N GLN A 859 43.88 -22.32 -12.20
CA GLN A 859 45.19 -21.75 -12.48
C GLN A 859 45.49 -20.59 -11.54
N VAL A 860 46.77 -20.51 -11.12
CA VAL A 860 47.36 -19.34 -10.46
C VAL A 860 48.69 -19.06 -11.16
N THR A 861 48.86 -17.84 -11.62
CA THR A 861 50.14 -17.34 -12.16
C THR A 861 50.41 -15.97 -11.59
N ALA A 862 51.62 -15.73 -11.10
CA ALA A 862 52.03 -14.41 -10.66
C ALA A 862 53.38 -14.00 -11.25
N THR A 863 53.53 -12.70 -11.41
CA THR A 863 54.77 -12.00 -11.76
C THR A 863 54.96 -10.84 -10.76
N ASP A 864 56.07 -10.13 -10.84
CA ASP A 864 56.33 -8.97 -9.97
C ASP A 864 55.28 -7.83 -10.13
N SER A 865 54.49 -7.84 -11.19
CA SER A 865 53.52 -6.79 -11.51
C SER A 865 52.10 -7.29 -11.78
N GLN A 866 51.83 -8.59 -11.64
CA GLN A 866 50.53 -9.19 -11.96
C GLN A 866 50.25 -10.45 -11.13
N VAL A 867 48.99 -10.63 -10.72
CA VAL A 867 48.44 -11.89 -10.24
C VAL A 867 47.25 -12.26 -11.12
N HIS A 868 47.25 -13.46 -11.68
CA HIS A 868 46.11 -14.01 -12.41
C HIS A 868 45.67 -15.31 -11.74
N VAL A 869 44.42 -15.32 -11.31
CA VAL A 869 43.73 -16.48 -10.76
C VAL A 869 42.56 -16.82 -11.67
N ARG A 870 42.47 -18.08 -12.07
CA ARG A 870 41.30 -18.60 -12.78
C ARG A 870 40.59 -19.59 -11.88
N THR A 871 39.34 -19.32 -11.59
CA THR A 871 38.48 -20.20 -10.79
C THR A 871 37.29 -20.67 -11.60
N ARG A 872 36.80 -21.86 -11.27
CA ARG A 872 35.58 -22.44 -11.81
C ARG A 872 34.61 -22.70 -10.68
N TRP A 873 33.45 -22.08 -10.75
CA TRP A 873 32.41 -22.13 -9.72
C TRP A 873 31.24 -22.98 -10.18
N ALA A 874 30.85 -23.96 -9.37
CA ALA A 874 29.70 -24.82 -9.61
C ALA A 874 29.09 -25.26 -8.28
N ALA A 875 27.77 -25.48 -8.27
CA ALA A 875 27.13 -26.16 -7.15
C ALA A 875 27.50 -27.65 -7.14
N ALA A 876 27.47 -28.29 -5.97
CA ALA A 876 27.58 -29.73 -5.89
C ALA A 876 26.44 -30.40 -6.68
N ASP A 877 26.79 -31.43 -7.48
CA ASP A 877 25.92 -32.14 -8.44
C ASP A 877 25.49 -31.34 -9.69
N ALA A 878 26.01 -30.13 -9.91
CA ALA A 878 25.74 -29.35 -11.12
C ALA A 878 26.75 -29.60 -12.25
N ARG A 879 26.28 -29.54 -13.50
CA ARG A 879 27.15 -29.51 -14.70
C ARG A 879 27.46 -28.09 -15.14
N GLN A 880 26.48 -27.20 -14.97
CA GLN A 880 26.56 -25.79 -15.21
C GLN A 880 27.49 -25.12 -14.21
N ALA A 881 28.15 -24.06 -14.66
CA ALA A 881 29.16 -23.38 -13.87
C ALA A 881 29.53 -22.04 -14.50
N VAL A 882 30.29 -21.25 -13.74
CA VAL A 882 30.85 -19.98 -14.18
C VAL A 882 32.37 -20.03 -14.01
N THR A 883 33.10 -19.66 -15.04
CA THR A 883 34.54 -19.43 -14.95
C THR A 883 34.75 -17.97 -14.60
N VAL A 884 35.59 -17.70 -13.60
CA VAL A 884 36.00 -16.35 -13.23
C VAL A 884 37.49 -16.22 -13.49
N ASP A 885 37.84 -15.35 -14.43
CA ASP A 885 39.21 -14.93 -14.70
C ASP A 885 39.48 -13.61 -13.95
N GLU A 886 40.26 -13.70 -12.89
CA GLU A 886 40.61 -12.62 -11.96
C GLU A 886 42.05 -12.17 -12.22
N ARG A 887 42.22 -10.95 -12.70
CA ARG A 887 43.52 -10.38 -13.06
C ARG A 887 43.79 -9.11 -12.28
N TRP A 888 44.75 -9.19 -11.36
CA TRP A 888 45.30 -8.05 -10.64
C TRP A 888 46.57 -7.57 -11.34
N SER A 889 46.71 -6.27 -11.59
CA SER A 889 47.93 -5.70 -12.15
C SER A 889 48.23 -4.33 -11.59
N LEU A 890 49.51 -3.97 -11.57
CA LEU A 890 49.96 -2.61 -11.25
C LEU A 890 50.25 -1.86 -12.55
N GLU A 891 49.36 -0.95 -12.93
CA GLU A 891 49.47 -0.15 -14.15
C GLU A 891 49.73 1.31 -13.79
N GLY A 892 50.90 1.84 -14.15
CA GLY A 892 51.27 3.21 -13.79
C GLY A 892 51.34 3.49 -12.28
N GLY A 893 51.50 2.47 -11.45
CA GLY A 893 51.47 2.56 -9.98
C GLY A 893 50.07 2.42 -9.36
N GLU A 894 49.03 2.26 -10.19
CA GLU A 894 47.66 2.02 -9.73
C GLU A 894 47.35 0.52 -9.72
N LEU A 895 46.69 0.04 -8.67
CA LEU A 895 46.23 -1.34 -8.60
C LEU A 895 44.90 -1.49 -9.33
N TRP A 896 44.88 -2.39 -10.31
CA TRP A 896 43.70 -2.71 -11.10
C TRP A 896 43.29 -4.16 -10.87
N LEU A 897 41.98 -4.38 -10.80
CA LEU A 897 41.32 -5.69 -10.81
C LEU A 897 40.41 -5.77 -12.05
N ALA A 898 40.75 -6.69 -12.95
CA ALA A 898 39.90 -7.07 -14.07
C ALA A 898 39.27 -8.44 -13.79
N LEU A 899 37.94 -8.48 -13.79
CA LEU A 899 37.14 -9.70 -13.62
C LEU A 899 36.41 -10.00 -14.91
N ASP A 900 36.52 -11.23 -15.41
CA ASP A 900 35.73 -11.75 -16.52
C ASP A 900 34.95 -12.99 -16.04
N LEU A 901 33.63 -12.89 -15.98
CA LEU A 901 32.71 -13.91 -15.46
C LEU A 901 32.00 -14.58 -16.64
N VAL A 902 32.37 -15.83 -16.94
CA VAL A 902 31.96 -16.53 -18.16
C VAL A 902 31.17 -17.80 -17.82
N PRO A 903 29.83 -17.81 -17.97
CA PRO A 903 29.03 -19.02 -17.82
C PRO A 903 29.36 -20.08 -18.86
N THR A 904 29.25 -21.35 -18.49
CA THR A 904 29.15 -22.45 -19.45
C THR A 904 27.82 -22.41 -20.21
N ALA A 905 27.72 -23.10 -21.35
CA ALA A 905 26.42 -23.32 -21.99
C ALA A 905 25.48 -24.16 -21.10
N GLY A 906 24.16 -24.06 -21.36
CA GLY A 906 23.14 -24.93 -20.73
C GLY A 906 22.50 -24.38 -19.45
N TRP A 907 22.65 -23.09 -19.17
CA TRP A 907 21.78 -22.39 -18.23
C TRP A 907 20.48 -21.99 -18.94
N ASP A 908 19.33 -22.21 -18.29
CA ASP A 908 18.00 -22.11 -18.91
C ASP A 908 16.97 -21.32 -18.09
N THR A 909 17.37 -20.68 -16.99
CA THR A 909 16.52 -19.84 -16.11
C THR A 909 17.22 -18.52 -15.79
N SER A 910 16.49 -17.57 -15.20
CA SER A 910 17.04 -16.32 -14.71
C SER A 910 18.04 -16.54 -13.57
N TRP A 911 18.96 -15.58 -13.40
CA TRP A 911 19.81 -15.50 -12.21
C TRP A 911 19.37 -14.35 -11.32
N PRO A 912 19.49 -14.48 -9.99
CA PRO A 912 19.23 -13.36 -9.09
C PRO A 912 20.23 -12.22 -9.27
N ARG A 913 21.51 -12.56 -9.40
CA ARG A 913 22.60 -11.62 -9.65
C ARG A 913 23.76 -12.25 -10.40
N VAL A 914 24.72 -11.42 -10.81
CA VAL A 914 26.06 -11.86 -11.23
C VAL A 914 27.09 -10.84 -10.77
N GLY A 915 27.85 -11.19 -9.74
CA GLY A 915 28.82 -10.29 -9.12
C GLY A 915 29.91 -11.02 -8.36
N VAL A 916 30.70 -10.24 -7.63
CA VAL A 916 31.66 -10.78 -6.66
C VAL A 916 31.48 -10.19 -5.28
N ARG A 917 31.78 -10.98 -4.26
CA ARG A 917 31.77 -10.59 -2.85
C ARG A 917 33.19 -10.50 -2.29
N LEU A 918 33.43 -9.48 -1.47
CA LEU A 918 34.59 -9.32 -0.62
C LEU A 918 34.16 -9.36 0.85
N ASP A 919 34.88 -10.15 1.66
CA ASP A 919 34.66 -10.24 3.10
C ASP A 919 35.63 -9.25 3.77
N LEU A 920 35.09 -8.21 4.42
CA LEU A 920 35.82 -7.08 5.01
C LEU A 920 35.77 -7.13 6.55
N PRO A 921 36.63 -6.36 7.24
CA PRO A 921 36.56 -6.21 8.70
C PRO A 921 35.22 -5.64 9.19
N THR A 922 34.76 -6.06 10.36
CA THR A 922 33.49 -5.62 10.97
C THR A 922 33.43 -4.14 11.33
N ASP A 923 34.57 -3.51 11.57
CA ASP A 923 34.70 -2.08 11.88
C ASP A 923 34.73 -1.19 10.63
N VAL A 924 34.42 -1.70 9.43
CA VAL A 924 33.97 -0.83 8.31
C VAL A 924 32.64 -0.20 8.72
N ALA A 925 32.56 1.12 8.71
CA ALA A 925 31.45 1.86 9.34
C ALA A 925 30.63 2.71 8.35
N THR A 926 31.26 3.31 7.35
CA THR A 926 30.58 4.23 6.42
C THR A 926 31.03 3.98 4.99
N ALA A 927 30.10 4.13 4.06
CA ALA A 927 30.33 4.19 2.63
C ALA A 927 30.03 5.59 2.11
N SER A 928 30.94 6.18 1.35
CA SER A 928 30.67 7.36 0.52
C SER A 928 30.83 6.98 -0.94
N TRP A 929 29.84 7.27 -1.79
CA TRP A 929 29.90 6.84 -3.19
C TRP A 929 29.47 7.94 -4.16
N PHE A 930 29.98 7.87 -5.37
CA PHE A 930 29.45 8.56 -6.54
C PHE A 930 28.81 7.51 -7.46
N GLY A 931 27.52 7.64 -7.71
CA GLY A 931 26.69 6.64 -8.38
C GLY A 931 25.21 6.95 -8.16
N THR A 932 24.30 5.97 -8.31
CA THR A 932 22.88 6.21 -8.02
C THR A 932 22.59 6.17 -6.51
N GLY A 933 21.62 6.97 -6.05
CA GLY A 933 21.17 7.01 -4.66
C GLY A 933 20.08 8.06 -4.40
N PRO A 934 19.79 8.36 -3.12
CA PRO A 934 20.41 7.77 -1.93
C PRO A 934 19.88 6.37 -1.57
N HIS A 935 18.67 6.03 -2.01
CA HIS A 935 18.01 4.75 -1.76
C HIS A 935 18.53 3.64 -2.68
N GLU A 936 18.13 2.40 -2.39
CA GLU A 936 18.41 1.27 -3.28
C GLU A 936 17.71 1.41 -4.63
N SER A 937 18.25 0.75 -5.66
CA SER A 937 17.71 0.77 -7.02
C SER A 937 17.96 -0.55 -7.72
N TYR A 938 16.99 -1.05 -8.46
CA TYR A 938 17.03 -2.30 -9.24
C TYR A 938 16.65 -2.05 -10.70
N PRO A 939 16.86 -3.01 -11.63
CA PRO A 939 16.64 -2.78 -13.06
C PRO A 939 15.26 -2.23 -13.45
N ASP A 940 14.20 -2.62 -12.74
CA ASP A 940 12.79 -2.23 -12.91
C ASP A 940 12.27 -1.33 -11.76
N SER A 941 13.17 -0.77 -10.95
CA SER A 941 12.87 0.18 -9.87
C SER A 941 14.05 1.14 -9.70
N ARG A 942 14.13 2.17 -10.55
CA ARG A 942 15.28 3.09 -10.65
C ARG A 942 14.94 4.51 -11.13
N HIS A 943 13.67 4.86 -11.29
CA HIS A 943 13.23 6.21 -11.69
C HIS A 943 13.52 7.26 -10.61
N ALA A 944 13.42 6.90 -9.33
CA ALA A 944 13.78 7.76 -8.20
C ALA A 944 15.29 7.80 -7.93
N ALA A 945 16.08 6.98 -8.63
CA ALA A 945 17.51 6.87 -8.43
C ALA A 945 18.26 8.01 -9.17
N VAL A 946 18.95 8.85 -8.42
CA VAL A 946 19.66 10.03 -8.92
C VAL A 946 21.16 9.77 -8.89
N VAL A 947 21.90 10.14 -9.93
CA VAL A 947 23.36 10.13 -9.91
C VAL A 947 23.87 11.32 -9.11
N GLY A 948 24.65 11.06 -8.08
CA GLY A 948 25.16 12.09 -7.17
C GLY A 948 26.21 11.53 -6.21
N ARG A 949 26.66 12.36 -5.27
CA ARG A 949 27.56 11.94 -4.20
C ARG A 949 26.78 11.73 -2.91
N TYR A 950 26.88 10.53 -2.36
CA TYR A 950 26.12 10.10 -1.20
C TYR A 950 27.04 9.56 -0.11
N THR A 951 26.55 9.50 1.12
CA THR A 951 27.25 8.91 2.26
C THR A 951 26.24 8.32 3.22
N ALA A 952 26.47 7.10 3.70
CA ALA A 952 25.61 6.42 4.67
C ALA A 952 26.43 5.49 5.56
N ALA A 953 25.97 5.28 6.80
CA ALA A 953 26.52 4.21 7.63
C ALA A 953 26.14 2.85 7.04
N VAL A 954 26.96 1.81 7.31
CA VAL A 954 26.70 0.45 6.79
C VAL A 954 25.30 -0.05 7.15
N ASP A 955 24.83 0.28 8.34
CA ASP A 955 23.54 -0.19 8.86
C ASP A 955 22.36 0.60 8.26
N ASP A 956 22.60 1.80 7.70
CA ASP A 956 21.59 2.62 7.01
C ASP A 956 21.50 2.32 5.50
N LEU A 957 22.40 1.48 4.96
CA LEU A 957 22.43 1.15 3.53
C LEU A 957 21.38 0.11 3.14
N VAL A 958 20.93 -0.69 4.10
CA VAL A 958 19.94 -1.76 3.94
C VAL A 958 18.61 -1.32 4.52
N VAL A 959 17.52 -1.70 3.85
CA VAL A 959 16.17 -1.56 4.41
C VAL A 959 15.91 -2.74 5.35
N GLU A 960 15.41 -2.45 6.55
CA GLU A 960 15.02 -3.45 7.54
C GLU A 960 13.58 -3.93 7.28
N TYR A 961 13.40 -4.67 6.19
CA TYR A 961 12.11 -5.31 5.89
C TYR A 961 11.73 -6.30 7.01
N ALA A 962 10.41 -6.42 7.25
CA ALA A 962 9.85 -7.30 8.28
C ALA A 962 10.37 -8.74 8.22
N ARG A 963 10.45 -9.29 7.00
CA ARG A 963 11.24 -10.47 6.70
C ARG A 963 12.55 -10.06 6.01
N PRO A 964 13.72 -10.38 6.59
CA PRO A 964 15.01 -10.09 5.96
C PRO A 964 15.11 -10.71 4.56
N GLN A 965 15.52 -9.89 3.59
CA GLN A 965 15.64 -10.29 2.19
C GLN A 965 16.76 -9.51 1.49
N GLU A 966 16.86 -9.63 0.16
CA GLU A 966 17.75 -8.77 -0.62
C GLU A 966 17.34 -7.30 -0.43
N SER A 967 18.32 -6.45 -0.09
CA SER A 967 18.17 -5.01 0.06
C SER A 967 19.54 -4.34 -0.08
N GLY A 968 19.52 -3.05 -0.35
CA GLY A 968 20.66 -2.15 -0.29
C GLY A 968 21.47 -2.03 -1.57
N HIS A 969 21.04 -2.62 -2.69
CA HIS A 969 21.76 -2.49 -3.96
C HIS A 969 21.73 -1.03 -4.47
N ARG A 970 22.91 -0.47 -4.74
CA ARG A 970 23.07 0.82 -5.43
C ARG A 970 23.63 0.55 -6.83
N SER A 971 22.89 0.91 -7.86
CA SER A 971 23.30 0.70 -9.26
C SER A 971 24.34 1.74 -9.74
N ASP A 972 24.89 1.51 -10.93
CA ASP A 972 25.77 2.43 -11.66
C ASP A 972 26.85 3.11 -10.79
N LEU A 973 27.63 2.32 -10.07
CA LEU A 973 28.74 2.78 -9.24
C LEU A 973 29.87 3.34 -10.11
N ARG A 974 30.36 4.54 -9.74
CA ARG A 974 31.60 5.13 -10.29
C ARG A 974 32.74 5.04 -9.29
N SER A 975 32.50 5.47 -8.05
CA SER A 975 33.50 5.41 -6.97
C SER A 975 32.86 5.12 -5.63
N LEU A 976 33.54 4.35 -4.78
CA LEU A 976 33.14 3.97 -3.43
C LEU A 976 34.33 4.14 -2.48
N ASP A 977 34.17 4.98 -1.47
CA ASP A 977 35.10 5.19 -0.37
C ASP A 977 34.57 4.50 0.88
N LEU A 978 35.40 3.67 1.51
CA LEU A 978 35.10 2.99 2.75
C LEU A 978 35.92 3.58 3.89
N THR A 979 35.24 3.87 5.01
CA THR A 979 35.87 4.38 6.23
C THR A 979 35.70 3.40 7.39
N ALA A 980 36.67 3.38 8.29
CA ALA A 980 36.61 2.59 9.51
C ALA A 980 35.83 3.31 10.61
N ALA A 981 35.41 2.57 11.64
CA ALA A 981 34.65 3.08 12.79
C ALA A 981 35.38 4.16 13.60
N ASP A 982 36.71 4.27 13.48
CA ASP A 982 37.51 5.34 14.06
C ASP A 982 37.62 6.60 13.19
N GLY A 983 36.87 6.65 12.07
CA GLY A 983 36.81 7.77 11.15
C GLY A 983 37.95 7.83 10.13
N ARG A 984 38.83 6.84 10.08
CA ARG A 984 39.91 6.80 9.09
C ARG A 984 39.41 6.29 7.75
N ASP A 985 39.68 7.05 6.69
CA ASP A 985 39.52 6.58 5.31
C ASP A 985 40.44 5.38 5.06
N TRP A 986 39.92 4.35 4.41
CA TRP A 986 40.65 3.09 4.21
C TRP A 986 40.86 2.77 2.73
N LEU A 987 39.77 2.58 1.99
CA LEU A 987 39.80 2.02 0.65
C LEU A 987 38.89 2.79 -0.29
N ARG A 988 39.41 3.18 -1.46
CA ARG A 988 38.62 3.62 -2.61
C ARG A 988 38.57 2.53 -3.66
N VAL A 989 37.37 2.26 -4.17
CA VAL A 989 37.09 1.42 -5.33
C VAL A 989 36.52 2.31 -6.43
N ASP A 990 37.23 2.49 -7.54
CA ASP A 990 36.68 3.13 -8.74
C ASP A 990 36.27 2.04 -9.74
N ALA A 991 35.08 2.16 -10.30
CA ALA A 991 34.62 1.32 -11.40
C ALA A 991 34.65 2.10 -12.72
N VAL A 992 34.97 1.39 -13.80
CA VAL A 992 34.87 1.93 -15.17
C VAL A 992 33.98 1.03 -16.00
N GLY A 993 33.23 1.63 -16.91
CA GLY A 993 32.29 0.93 -17.78
C GLY A 993 32.96 -0.21 -18.54
N ASP A 994 32.22 -1.30 -18.74
CA ASP A 994 32.68 -2.40 -19.59
C ASP A 994 32.70 -2.01 -21.08
N GLU A 995 32.94 -2.98 -21.97
CA GLU A 995 32.98 -2.69 -23.42
C GLU A 995 31.65 -2.18 -23.99
N LEU A 996 30.54 -2.38 -23.28
CA LEU A 996 29.21 -1.85 -23.60
C LEU A 996 28.85 -0.60 -22.79
N GLY A 997 29.77 -0.07 -21.99
CA GLY A 997 29.56 1.11 -21.15
C GLY A 997 28.78 0.82 -19.86
N ARG A 998 28.53 -0.44 -19.51
CA ARG A 998 27.78 -0.80 -18.30
C ARG A 998 28.65 -0.66 -17.07
N LEU A 999 28.12 -0.02 -16.03
CA LEU A 999 28.76 0.11 -14.73
C LEU A 999 28.24 -1.00 -13.78
N PRO A 1000 29.07 -1.50 -12.86
CA PRO A 1000 28.59 -2.37 -11.79
C PRO A 1000 27.79 -1.56 -10.76
N GLY A 1001 27.05 -2.23 -9.89
CA GLY A 1001 26.55 -1.65 -8.64
C GLY A 1001 27.24 -2.25 -7.41
N PHE A 1002 26.84 -1.82 -6.22
CA PHE A 1002 27.34 -2.38 -4.97
C PHE A 1002 26.27 -2.58 -3.91
N THR A 1003 26.54 -3.48 -2.97
CA THR A 1003 25.79 -3.65 -1.72
C THR A 1003 26.81 -3.80 -0.59
N LEU A 1004 26.58 -3.15 0.55
CA LEU A 1004 27.44 -3.24 1.73
C LEU A 1004 26.58 -3.51 2.97
N ARG A 1005 26.80 -4.65 3.64
CA ARG A 1005 25.98 -5.06 4.81
C ARG A 1005 26.74 -5.98 5.76
N ARG A 1006 26.14 -6.26 6.91
CA ARG A 1006 26.73 -7.05 8.02
C ARG A 1006 26.63 -8.57 7.88
N HIS A 1007 25.78 -9.06 6.97
CA HIS A 1007 25.47 -10.48 6.84
C HIS A 1007 25.50 -10.93 5.38
N THR A 1008 25.89 -12.18 5.14
CA THR A 1008 25.82 -12.81 3.82
C THR A 1008 24.38 -12.99 3.34
N ALA A 1009 24.17 -13.08 2.02
CA ALA A 1009 22.85 -13.37 1.45
C ALA A 1009 22.23 -14.66 2.01
N GLN A 1010 23.06 -15.67 2.32
CA GLN A 1010 22.62 -16.94 2.89
C GLN A 1010 22.19 -16.81 4.37
N GLN A 1011 22.83 -15.96 5.16
CA GLN A 1011 22.40 -15.70 6.55
C GLN A 1011 21.07 -14.95 6.59
N VAL A 1012 20.85 -14.09 5.60
CA VAL A 1012 19.65 -13.26 5.49
C VAL A 1012 18.46 -14.11 5.07
N ASP A 1013 18.63 -14.95 4.05
CA ASP A 1013 17.65 -15.95 3.62
C ASP A 1013 17.24 -16.92 4.75
N ALA A 1014 18.17 -17.21 5.68
CA ALA A 1014 17.90 -18.11 6.80
C ALA A 1014 17.08 -17.47 7.94
N ALA A 1015 17.02 -16.14 8.02
CA ALA A 1015 16.36 -15.41 9.10
C ALA A 1015 14.91 -15.08 8.72
N ARG A 1016 13.97 -15.30 9.64
CA ARG A 1016 12.57 -14.92 9.47
C ARG A 1016 12.30 -13.49 9.93
N HIS A 1017 13.03 -13.06 10.96
CA HIS A 1017 12.97 -11.70 11.48
C HIS A 1017 14.37 -11.09 11.57
N PRO A 1018 14.50 -9.74 11.55
CA PRO A 1018 15.78 -9.06 11.72
C PRO A 1018 16.54 -9.49 12.99
N HIS A 1019 15.83 -9.68 14.11
CA HIS A 1019 16.43 -10.09 15.38
C HIS A 1019 17.01 -11.52 15.40
N GLU A 1020 16.71 -12.35 14.38
CA GLU A 1020 17.24 -13.71 14.25
C GLU A 1020 18.59 -13.75 13.50
N LEU A 1021 19.01 -12.63 12.91
CA LEU A 1021 20.31 -12.53 12.25
C LEU A 1021 21.44 -12.75 13.28
N PRO A 1022 22.48 -13.53 12.94
CA PRO A 1022 23.58 -13.78 13.87
C PRO A 1022 24.41 -12.51 14.09
N GLU A 1023 25.17 -12.49 15.19
CA GLU A 1023 26.18 -11.45 15.41
C GLU A 1023 27.14 -11.33 14.20
N PRO A 1024 27.38 -10.11 13.67
CA PRO A 1024 28.24 -9.93 12.51
C PRO A 1024 29.68 -10.37 12.75
N ASP A 1025 30.21 -11.19 11.85
CA ASP A 1025 31.60 -11.63 11.85
C ASP A 1025 32.48 -10.88 10.84
N HIS A 1026 31.84 -10.28 9.83
CA HIS A 1026 32.46 -9.46 8.79
C HIS A 1026 31.49 -8.33 8.37
N THR A 1027 32.03 -7.37 7.61
CA THR A 1027 31.21 -6.54 6.70
C THR A 1027 31.40 -7.08 5.29
N TYR A 1028 30.33 -7.28 4.53
CA TYR A 1028 30.37 -7.89 3.21
C TYR A 1028 30.09 -6.84 2.13
N LEU A 1029 31.00 -6.72 1.16
CA LEU A 1029 30.84 -5.86 -0.02
C LEU A 1029 30.58 -6.72 -1.26
N TRP A 1030 29.42 -6.54 -1.88
CA TRP A 1030 29.14 -7.05 -3.22
C TRP A 1030 29.44 -5.99 -4.26
N LEU A 1031 30.05 -6.41 -5.36
CA LEU A 1031 30.22 -5.64 -6.59
C LEU A 1031 29.53 -6.43 -7.70
N ASP A 1032 28.32 -6.00 -8.05
CA ASP A 1032 27.43 -6.71 -8.95
C ASP A 1032 27.54 -6.13 -10.35
N ALA A 1033 27.88 -6.98 -11.34
CA ALA A 1033 27.85 -6.58 -12.73
C ALA A 1033 26.41 -6.48 -13.26
N ALA A 1034 25.48 -7.22 -12.66
CA ALA A 1034 24.04 -7.08 -12.87
C ALA A 1034 23.25 -7.75 -11.74
N GLN A 1035 22.05 -7.23 -11.49
CA GLN A 1035 21.00 -7.80 -10.65
C GLN A 1035 19.77 -8.13 -11.53
N ASN A 1036 18.92 -9.04 -11.07
CA ASN A 1036 17.57 -9.24 -11.63
C ASN A 1036 16.63 -8.12 -11.19
N GLY A 1037 15.58 -7.86 -11.96
CA GLY A 1037 14.46 -7.06 -11.50
C GLY A 1037 13.72 -7.65 -10.30
N LEU A 1038 12.75 -6.90 -9.80
CA LEU A 1038 11.94 -7.20 -8.62
C LEU A 1038 10.57 -7.77 -9.01
N GLY A 1039 9.90 -7.19 -10.00
CA GLY A 1039 8.51 -7.51 -10.34
C GLY A 1039 7.55 -7.25 -9.17
N SER A 1040 6.42 -7.95 -9.15
CA SER A 1040 5.44 -7.93 -8.04
C SER A 1040 4.80 -9.31 -7.85
N ARG A 1041 5.59 -10.38 -8.05
CA ARG A 1041 5.09 -11.76 -8.17
C ARG A 1041 4.57 -12.37 -6.87
N ALA A 1042 4.79 -11.73 -5.72
CA ALA A 1042 4.13 -12.10 -4.47
C ALA A 1042 2.61 -12.15 -4.68
N CYS A 1043 2.04 -11.06 -5.23
CA CYS A 1043 0.69 -11.02 -5.79
C CYS A 1043 0.66 -10.08 -7.02
N GLY A 1044 0.89 -10.65 -8.22
CA GLY A 1044 0.90 -9.87 -9.46
C GLY A 1044 1.93 -10.35 -10.49
N PRO A 1045 2.24 -9.50 -11.50
CA PRO A 1045 3.16 -9.86 -12.57
C PRO A 1045 4.56 -10.29 -12.10
N ASP A 1046 5.14 -11.26 -12.81
CA ASP A 1046 6.58 -11.54 -12.75
C ASP A 1046 7.40 -10.37 -13.30
N VAL A 1047 8.72 -10.36 -13.05
CA VAL A 1047 9.66 -9.40 -13.62
C VAL A 1047 9.45 -9.30 -15.13
N SER A 1048 9.28 -8.08 -15.64
CA SER A 1048 9.03 -7.90 -17.07
C SER A 1048 10.28 -8.22 -17.89
N ALA A 1049 10.08 -8.68 -19.13
CA ALA A 1049 11.13 -9.30 -19.94
C ALA A 1049 12.43 -8.46 -20.11
N PRO A 1050 12.39 -7.12 -20.24
CA PRO A 1050 13.60 -6.30 -20.33
C PRO A 1050 14.49 -6.34 -19.08
N HIS A 1051 13.90 -6.64 -17.91
CA HIS A 1051 14.55 -6.58 -16.61
C HIS A 1051 14.90 -7.96 -16.04
N VAL A 1052 14.54 -9.05 -16.76
CA VAL A 1052 14.94 -10.42 -16.40
C VAL A 1052 16.42 -10.64 -16.67
N LEU A 1053 17.19 -10.93 -15.62
CA LEU A 1053 18.62 -11.24 -15.74
C LEU A 1053 18.83 -12.66 -16.27
N ARG A 1054 19.16 -12.77 -17.55
CA ARG A 1054 19.54 -14.05 -18.18
C ARG A 1054 21.06 -14.34 -18.08
N PRO A 1055 21.45 -15.61 -17.88
CA PRO A 1055 22.84 -16.05 -17.85
C PRO A 1055 23.63 -15.55 -19.06
N SER A 1056 24.65 -14.73 -18.81
CA SER A 1056 25.48 -14.16 -19.87
C SER A 1056 26.83 -13.70 -19.31
N ALA A 1057 27.84 -13.63 -20.19
CA ALA A 1057 29.16 -13.20 -19.77
C ALA A 1057 29.14 -11.74 -19.29
N ARG A 1058 29.89 -11.45 -18.24
CA ARG A 1058 30.04 -10.11 -17.67
C ARG A 1058 31.51 -9.82 -17.39
N SER A 1059 31.85 -8.54 -17.37
CA SER A 1059 33.19 -8.09 -17.05
C SER A 1059 33.14 -6.86 -16.15
N MET A 1060 34.01 -6.79 -15.15
CA MET A 1060 34.19 -5.61 -14.31
C MET A 1060 35.65 -5.16 -14.35
N ARG A 1061 35.85 -3.84 -14.27
CA ARG A 1061 37.17 -3.21 -14.28
C ARG A 1061 37.21 -2.21 -13.13
N LEU A 1062 38.04 -2.51 -12.15
CA LEU A 1062 38.06 -1.81 -10.88
C LEU A 1062 39.49 -1.29 -10.61
N ARG A 1063 39.61 -0.04 -10.18
CA ARG A 1063 40.85 0.50 -9.60
C ARG A 1063 40.69 0.54 -8.09
N LEU A 1064 41.68 0.04 -7.36
CA LEU A 1064 41.68 0.01 -5.90
C LEU A 1064 42.81 0.89 -5.36
N THR A 1065 42.47 1.83 -4.48
CA THR A 1065 43.41 2.82 -3.94
C THR A 1065 43.33 2.86 -2.41
N ALA A 1066 44.47 2.84 -1.73
CA ALA A 1066 44.53 3.10 -0.29
C ALA A 1066 44.36 4.61 -0.03
N LEU A 1067 43.49 4.98 0.92
CA LEU A 1067 43.19 6.38 1.24
C LEU A 1067 43.95 6.93 2.45
N GLY A 1068 44.64 6.08 3.22
CA GLY A 1068 45.36 6.44 4.44
C GLY A 1068 46.53 5.53 4.77
#